data_AF-A0A6A5K275-F1
#
_entry.id   AF-A0A6A5K275-F1
#
_cell.length_a   1.000
_cell.length_b   1.000
_cell.length_c   1.000
_cell.angle_alpha   90.00
_cell.angle_beta   90.00
_cell.angle_gamma   90.00
#
_symmetry.space_group_name_H-M   'P 1'
#
loop_
_entity.id
_entity.type
_entity.pdbx_description
1 polymer ?
#
loop_
_entity_poly.entity_id
_entity_poly.type
_entity_poly.pdbx_seq_one_letter_code
_entity_poly.pdbx_strand_id
1 'polypeptide(L)'
;MGTASDVRDWIGVSAAIAGVVGLLWAVFTYLAGARANQRKEDPGAVFCNKERMGFFAAKTPPVYNPIKPWRPVKAPRIPSITAMLRAGEAGIWTSAMVEGMTMLEDAATWKPICEEFLRTLLYSDSSKIPHKMRRSLKKARLGQIQKEGFGGFRFWKHERISDEAEARHAQRMDVYKRKILWCCAKPLDYLDNTKPEDESPLQGPNSIWNSNMQRLRLRDGKITMNVSKSELAGFCLSFGIIPRWEFGGKNAFHGSGAFEISLEGRYDGQDFLLSMKKSIPSGWHEPRDSAMGSGYSVLFAKFMVCGLLPFAQVKGYINAIEVNRDMLDAIRTGNDVADSPVLPVLPASAKILRSLQNHKHINIFDVSRAKPGPLEGHCGTILNDTFELLDPKSPERWTWPAAVAGIAFGGLVPVVTRALVEAVRFTALGVDSVGDPKADTFLLEQLERTIDWVHKTARDSFLFGKETVPNRTSVAEGVLHYTTLPDNFTVATVASMFSRYTTMLERLVALAAANSHQQYPVEYVFKELCKHLTQVHDKAVWQRNPAKRPVDWEEPKSSHLGTVCQGLMKDEWRDTVGNVTLDHCVTVARLIIVSWTHLANLVSWEGDLEPEGKFESRSPPPVKFMSIDEIKYDFALC
;
A
#
# COMPACT_ATOMS: atom_id res chain seq x y z
N MET A 1 -33.16 -38.25 76.11
CA MET A 1 -31.92 -37.85 76.79
C MET A 1 -30.75 -38.35 75.96
N GLY A 2 -30.27 -37.55 75.01
CA GLY A 2 -28.99 -37.80 74.34
C GLY A 2 -27.88 -37.33 75.27
N THR A 3 -26.94 -38.21 75.56
CA THR A 3 -25.88 -38.00 76.55
C THR A 3 -24.90 -36.94 76.06
N ALA A 4 -24.42 -36.09 76.97
CA ALA A 4 -23.43 -35.04 76.68
C ALA A 4 -22.10 -35.55 76.06
N SER A 5 -21.89 -36.88 76.04
CA SER A 5 -20.81 -37.55 75.30
C SER A 5 -20.91 -37.35 73.79
N ASP A 6 -22.10 -37.40 73.20
CA ASP A 6 -22.28 -37.36 71.74
C ASP A 6 -21.89 -36.00 71.17
N VAL A 7 -22.15 -34.92 71.91
CA VAL A 7 -21.81 -33.55 71.49
C VAL A 7 -20.29 -33.37 71.42
N ARG A 8 -19.54 -33.99 72.34
CA ARG A 8 -18.07 -33.88 72.38
C ARG A 8 -17.41 -34.61 71.20
N ASP A 9 -17.96 -35.76 70.82
CA ASP A 9 -17.48 -36.54 69.68
C ASP A 9 -17.78 -35.82 68.35
N TRP A 10 -18.95 -35.20 68.22
CA TRP A 10 -19.30 -34.38 67.06
C TRP A 10 -18.41 -33.15 66.88
N ILE A 11 -18.01 -32.48 67.98
CA ILE A 11 -17.06 -31.36 67.93
C ILE A 11 -15.68 -31.85 67.46
N GLY A 12 -15.22 -33.01 67.94
CA GLY A 12 -13.95 -33.60 67.52
C GLY A 12 -13.92 -33.95 66.03
N VAL A 13 -14.98 -34.59 65.53
CA VAL A 13 -15.11 -34.92 64.10
C VAL A 13 -15.20 -33.65 63.23
N SER A 14 -15.97 -32.65 63.66
CA SER A 14 -16.11 -31.38 62.93
C SER A 14 -14.78 -30.63 62.84
N ALA A 15 -14.00 -30.59 63.93
CA ALA A 15 -12.67 -29.99 63.95
C ALA A 15 -11.69 -30.73 63.03
N ALA A 16 -11.73 -32.07 63.01
CA ALA A 16 -10.90 -32.87 62.11
C ALA A 16 -11.24 -32.63 60.62
N ILE A 17 -12.53 -32.58 60.27
CA ILE A 17 -12.98 -32.26 58.90
C ILE A 17 -12.52 -30.85 58.50
N ALA A 18 -12.72 -29.86 59.39
CA ALA A 18 -12.27 -28.49 59.13
C ALA A 18 -10.75 -28.40 58.93
N GLY A 19 -9.97 -29.16 59.71
CA GLY A 19 -8.52 -29.26 59.55
C GLY A 19 -8.10 -29.84 58.19
N VAL A 20 -8.76 -30.91 57.73
CA VAL A 20 -8.49 -31.51 56.41
C VAL A 20 -8.89 -30.56 55.28
N VAL A 21 -10.06 -29.93 55.37
CA VAL A 21 -10.51 -28.94 54.37
C VAL A 21 -9.55 -27.74 54.33
N GLY A 22 -9.11 -27.25 55.49
CA GLY A 22 -8.12 -26.17 55.58
C GLY A 22 -6.79 -26.53 54.96
N LEU A 23 -6.29 -27.75 55.19
CA LEU A 23 -5.06 -28.26 54.58
C LEU A 23 -5.20 -28.38 53.06
N LEU A 24 -6.30 -28.96 52.57
CA LEU A 24 -6.58 -29.07 51.13
C LEU A 24 -6.68 -27.69 50.47
N TRP A 25 -7.29 -26.72 51.15
CA TRP A 25 -7.37 -25.34 50.70
C TRP A 25 -6.00 -24.68 50.65
N ALA A 26 -5.18 -24.83 51.68
CA ALA A 26 -3.82 -24.30 51.73
C ALA A 26 -2.95 -24.88 50.61
N VAL A 27 -2.98 -26.20 50.41
CA VAL A 27 -2.28 -26.87 49.30
C VAL A 27 -2.78 -26.38 47.95
N PHE A 28 -4.10 -26.23 47.78
CA PHE A 28 -4.68 -25.67 46.56
C PHE A 28 -4.20 -24.24 46.29
N THR A 29 -4.20 -23.36 47.29
CA THR A 29 -3.73 -21.98 47.16
C THR A 29 -2.23 -21.90 46.86
N TYR A 30 -1.42 -22.74 47.50
CA TYR A 30 0.03 -22.82 47.24
C TYR A 30 0.30 -23.29 45.82
N LEU A 31 -0.35 -24.37 45.36
CA LEU A 31 -0.23 -24.88 44.00
C LEU A 31 -0.74 -23.86 42.96
N ALA A 32 -1.81 -23.13 43.27
CA ALA A 32 -2.32 -22.06 42.43
C ALA A 32 -1.31 -20.90 42.34
N GLY A 33 -0.69 -20.51 43.46
CA GLY A 33 0.34 -19.46 43.52
C GLY A 33 1.64 -19.84 42.81
N ALA A 34 2.16 -21.04 43.06
CA ALA A 34 3.34 -21.57 42.37
C ALA A 34 3.12 -21.65 40.86
N ARG A 35 1.94 -22.09 40.41
CA ARG A 35 1.57 -22.07 38.99
C ARG A 35 1.37 -20.67 38.44
N ALA A 36 0.89 -19.72 39.23
CA ALA A 36 0.80 -18.32 38.83
C ALA A 36 2.20 -17.73 38.61
N ASN A 37 3.19 -18.10 39.43
CA ASN A 37 4.58 -17.69 39.24
C ASN A 37 5.23 -18.37 38.02
N GLN A 38 5.07 -19.70 37.86
CA GLN A 38 5.52 -20.39 36.65
C GLN A 38 4.89 -19.81 35.38
N ARG A 39 3.65 -19.33 35.45
CA ARG A 39 3.00 -18.63 34.32
C ARG A 39 3.65 -17.30 33.97
N LYS A 40 4.19 -16.56 34.95
CA LYS A 40 4.89 -15.30 34.65
C LYS A 40 6.19 -15.55 33.87
N GLU A 41 6.80 -16.72 34.09
CA GLU A 41 8.03 -17.16 33.43
C GLU A 41 7.75 -17.92 32.12
N ASP A 42 6.53 -18.41 31.92
CA ASP A 42 6.15 -19.12 30.70
C ASP A 42 6.11 -18.15 29.50
N PRO A 43 6.89 -18.39 28.43
CA PRO A 43 6.81 -17.61 27.20
C PRO A 43 5.39 -17.59 26.60
N GLY A 44 4.58 -18.61 26.89
CA GLY A 44 3.17 -18.68 26.53
C GLY A 44 2.29 -17.57 27.14
N ALA A 45 2.68 -16.98 28.27
CA ALA A 45 1.94 -15.88 28.87
C ALA A 45 1.97 -14.60 28.02
N VAL A 46 3.05 -14.38 27.27
CA VAL A 46 3.13 -13.26 26.31
C VAL A 46 2.07 -13.43 25.22
N PHE A 47 1.85 -14.65 24.72
CA PHE A 47 0.79 -14.92 23.73
C PHE A 47 -0.63 -14.81 24.30
N CYS A 48 -0.80 -14.89 25.62
CA CYS A 48 -2.09 -14.69 26.28
C CYS A 48 -2.38 -13.21 26.60
N ASN A 49 -1.37 -12.34 26.52
CA ASN A 49 -1.53 -10.92 26.82
C ASN A 49 -2.32 -10.24 25.68
N LYS A 50 -3.55 -9.82 25.98
CA LYS A 50 -4.46 -9.21 25.00
C LYS A 50 -4.00 -7.86 24.51
N GLU A 51 -3.38 -7.05 25.36
CA GLU A 51 -2.86 -5.73 24.99
C GLU A 51 -1.79 -5.91 23.91
N ARG A 52 -0.85 -6.85 24.13
CA ARG A 52 0.23 -7.15 23.17
C ARG A 52 -0.23 -7.90 21.93
N MET A 53 -1.17 -8.83 22.05
CA MET A 53 -1.52 -9.74 20.96
C MET A 53 -2.77 -9.34 20.18
N GLY A 54 -3.58 -8.42 20.72
CA GLY A 54 -4.78 -7.90 20.07
C GLY A 54 -5.75 -9.01 19.64
N PHE A 55 -6.15 -9.00 18.37
CA PHE A 55 -7.02 -10.03 17.78
C PHE A 55 -6.43 -11.45 17.79
N PHE A 56 -5.15 -11.60 18.10
CA PHE A 56 -4.43 -12.87 18.04
C PHE A 56 -4.11 -13.45 19.41
N ALA A 57 -4.62 -12.85 20.50
CA ALA A 57 -4.38 -13.33 21.85
C ALA A 57 -4.83 -14.80 22.01
N ALA A 58 -3.89 -15.65 22.42
CA ALA A 58 -4.17 -17.04 22.74
C ALA A 58 -5.08 -17.12 23.97
N LYS A 59 -5.95 -18.13 23.99
CA LYS A 59 -6.86 -18.33 25.12
C LYS A 59 -6.07 -18.69 26.37
N THR A 60 -6.21 -17.90 27.42
CA THR A 60 -5.65 -18.21 28.73
C THR A 60 -6.21 -19.54 29.24
N PRO A 61 -5.37 -20.54 29.56
CA PRO A 61 -5.85 -21.78 30.13
C PRO A 61 -6.52 -21.51 31.49
N PRO A 62 -7.66 -22.14 31.79
CA PRO A 62 -8.40 -21.90 33.03
C PRO A 62 -7.50 -22.15 34.24
N VAL A 63 -7.53 -21.23 35.20
CA VAL A 63 -6.68 -21.25 36.41
C VAL A 63 -7.11 -22.37 37.36
N TYR A 64 -8.40 -22.68 37.39
CA TYR A 64 -9.03 -23.47 38.46
C TYR A 64 -9.02 -24.99 38.29
N ASN A 65 -8.28 -25.55 37.32
CA ASN A 65 -8.17 -27.01 37.21
C ASN A 65 -6.75 -27.46 37.57
N PRO A 66 -6.45 -27.66 38.87
CA PRO A 66 -5.13 -28.09 39.33
C PRO A 66 -4.77 -29.50 38.80
N ILE A 67 -5.76 -30.30 38.43
CA ILE A 67 -5.60 -31.73 38.10
C ILE A 67 -5.19 -31.93 36.63
N LYS A 68 -5.56 -31.03 35.71
CA LYS A 68 -5.18 -31.19 34.30
C LYS A 68 -3.71 -30.83 34.07
N PRO A 69 -2.95 -31.68 33.34
CA PRO A 69 -1.57 -31.37 32.98
C PRO A 69 -1.53 -30.05 32.20
N TRP A 70 -0.56 -29.21 32.55
CA TRP A 70 -0.36 -27.93 31.89
C TRP A 70 -0.11 -28.18 30.40
N ARG A 71 -0.95 -27.59 29.55
CA ARG A 71 -0.77 -27.65 28.10
C ARG A 71 -0.07 -26.36 27.69
N PRO A 72 1.08 -26.45 26.99
CA PRO A 72 1.76 -25.26 26.50
C PRO A 72 0.81 -24.45 25.62
N VAL A 73 0.80 -23.14 25.85
CA VAL A 73 0.01 -22.21 25.03
C VAL A 73 0.58 -22.25 23.61
N LYS A 74 -0.23 -22.69 22.65
CA LYS A 74 0.19 -22.71 21.26
C LYS A 74 0.29 -21.27 20.76
N ALA A 75 1.45 -20.93 20.18
CA ALA A 75 1.64 -19.66 19.51
C ALA A 75 0.54 -19.46 18.44
N PRO A 76 -0.09 -18.27 18.39
CA PRO A 76 -1.14 -17.99 17.44
C PRO A 76 -0.58 -17.96 16.01
N ARG A 77 -1.48 -18.23 15.07
CA ARG A 77 -1.18 -18.16 13.64
C ARG A 77 -1.63 -16.82 13.08
N ILE A 78 -0.74 -16.15 12.37
CA ILE A 78 -0.99 -14.88 11.68
C ILE A 78 -0.78 -15.06 10.18
N PRO A 79 -1.40 -14.21 9.33
CA PRO A 79 -1.05 -14.17 7.91
C PRO A 79 0.44 -13.86 7.74
N SER A 80 1.13 -14.59 6.86
CA SER A 80 2.51 -14.24 6.52
C SER A 80 2.57 -12.96 5.67
N ILE A 81 3.76 -12.37 5.56
CA ILE A 81 3.99 -11.24 4.66
C ILE A 81 3.68 -11.64 3.21
N THR A 82 4.02 -12.87 2.78
CA THR A 82 3.61 -13.39 1.47
C THR A 82 2.10 -13.31 1.27
N ALA A 83 1.31 -13.79 2.24
CA ALA A 83 -0.15 -13.75 2.18
C ALA A 83 -0.68 -12.33 2.01
N MET A 84 -0.16 -11.38 2.78
CA MET A 84 -0.55 -9.98 2.69
C MET A 84 -0.17 -9.39 1.34
N LEU A 85 1.06 -9.58 0.89
CA LEU A 85 1.56 -9.07 -0.40
C LEU A 85 0.74 -9.60 -1.58
N ARG A 86 0.42 -10.90 -1.61
CA ARG A 86 -0.43 -11.48 -2.67
C ARG A 86 -1.83 -10.89 -2.68
N ALA A 87 -2.40 -10.67 -1.50
CA ALA A 87 -3.71 -10.02 -1.40
C ALA A 87 -3.65 -8.57 -1.91
N GLY A 88 -2.56 -7.85 -1.65
CA GLY A 88 -2.36 -6.48 -2.13
C GLY A 88 -2.17 -6.42 -3.64
N GLU A 89 -1.40 -7.35 -4.21
CA GLU A 89 -1.20 -7.50 -5.65
C GLU A 89 -2.50 -7.84 -6.38
N ALA A 90 -3.36 -8.65 -5.75
CA ALA A 90 -4.70 -8.97 -6.25
C ALA A 90 -5.72 -7.81 -6.08
N GLY A 91 -5.29 -6.65 -5.58
CA GLY A 91 -6.15 -5.49 -5.34
C GLY A 91 -7.19 -5.70 -4.23
N ILE A 92 -6.98 -6.66 -3.32
CA ILE A 92 -7.84 -6.85 -2.15
C ILE A 92 -7.64 -5.71 -1.15
N TRP A 93 -6.43 -5.18 -1.07
CA TRP A 93 -6.09 -3.99 -0.31
C TRP A 93 -5.05 -3.16 -1.06
N THR A 94 -4.93 -1.90 -0.66
CA THR A 94 -4.02 -0.90 -1.22
C THR A 94 -3.22 -0.25 -0.11
N SER A 95 -2.22 0.55 -0.43
CA SER A 95 -1.36 1.18 0.57
C SER A 95 -2.10 2.03 1.62
N ALA A 96 -3.32 2.47 1.33
CA ALA A 96 -4.16 3.17 2.30
C ALA A 96 -4.60 2.31 3.50
N MET A 97 -4.50 0.97 3.42
CA MET A 97 -4.58 0.09 4.60
C MET A 97 -3.50 0.46 5.62
N VAL A 98 -2.28 0.68 5.14
CA VAL A 98 -1.13 1.00 5.99
C VAL A 98 -1.24 2.40 6.57
N GLU A 99 -1.67 3.34 5.74
CA GLU A 99 -1.88 4.71 6.19
C GLU A 99 -2.86 4.76 7.37
N GLY A 100 -3.89 3.92 7.37
CA GLY A 100 -4.88 3.80 8.44
C GLY A 100 -4.41 3.11 9.72
N MET A 101 -3.21 2.52 9.74
CA MET A 101 -2.69 1.87 10.95
C MET A 101 -2.57 2.85 12.11
N THR A 102 -3.08 2.46 13.27
CA THR A 102 -2.87 3.18 14.53
C THR A 102 -1.42 3.05 14.97
N MET A 103 -0.86 4.17 15.44
CA MET A 103 0.41 4.16 16.15
C MET A 103 0.26 3.25 17.38
N LEU A 104 1.18 2.32 17.57
CA LEU A 104 1.29 1.57 18.81
C LEU A 104 2.65 1.89 19.42
N GLU A 105 2.64 2.32 20.69
CA GLU A 105 3.84 2.43 21.54
C GLU A 105 4.33 1.06 22.02
N ASP A 106 3.55 -0.01 21.74
CA ASP A 106 3.76 -1.34 22.29
C ASP A 106 4.88 -2.15 21.61
N ALA A 107 5.40 -3.12 22.38
CA ALA A 107 6.42 -4.09 21.95
C ALA A 107 5.99 -5.08 20.83
N ALA A 108 4.72 -5.07 20.40
CA ALA A 108 4.17 -6.00 19.41
C ALA A 108 4.04 -5.35 18.04
N THR A 109 5.18 -5.29 17.34
CA THR A 109 5.39 -4.50 16.13
C THR A 109 4.61 -5.01 14.90
N TRP A 110 4.35 -6.31 14.80
CA TRP A 110 3.52 -6.89 13.72
C TRP A 110 2.00 -6.71 13.91
N LYS A 111 1.52 -6.33 15.12
CA LYS A 111 0.08 -6.32 15.45
C LYS A 111 -0.72 -5.33 14.58
N PRO A 112 -0.33 -4.05 14.44
CA PRO A 112 -1.12 -3.07 13.68
C PRO A 112 -1.39 -3.51 12.25
N ILE A 113 -0.36 -3.99 11.54
CA ILE A 113 -0.48 -4.39 10.14
C ILE A 113 -1.37 -5.62 9.99
N CYS A 114 -1.25 -6.61 10.87
CA CYS A 114 -2.06 -7.81 10.81
C CYS A 114 -3.53 -7.52 11.12
N GLU A 115 -3.80 -6.69 12.13
CA GLU A 115 -5.17 -6.29 12.46
C GLU A 115 -5.80 -5.47 11.34
N GLU A 116 -5.08 -4.50 10.79
CA GLU A 116 -5.61 -3.65 9.73
C GLU A 116 -5.82 -4.41 8.42
N PHE A 117 -4.97 -5.38 8.13
CA PHE A 117 -5.19 -6.34 7.05
C PHE A 117 -6.47 -7.15 7.26
N LEU A 118 -6.69 -7.70 8.46
CA LEU A 118 -7.92 -8.44 8.76
C LEU A 118 -9.17 -7.55 8.73
N ARG A 119 -9.08 -6.29 9.17
CA ARG A 119 -10.18 -5.30 9.06
C ARG A 119 -10.48 -5.03 7.59
N THR A 120 -9.46 -4.73 6.79
CA THR A 120 -9.63 -4.49 5.35
C THR A 120 -10.28 -5.68 4.65
N LEU A 121 -9.85 -6.91 4.98
CA LEU A 121 -10.55 -8.11 4.51
C LEU A 121 -12.01 -8.10 4.96
N LEU A 122 -12.29 -7.96 6.26
CA LEU A 122 -13.64 -7.96 6.83
C LEU A 122 -14.63 -7.02 6.14
N TYR A 123 -14.15 -5.86 5.67
CA TYR A 123 -14.95 -4.83 5.03
C TYR A 123 -14.88 -4.82 3.50
N SER A 124 -13.88 -5.49 2.91
CA SER A 124 -13.84 -5.75 1.47
C SER A 124 -15.09 -6.51 1.02
N ASP A 125 -15.46 -6.37 -0.27
CA ASP A 125 -16.68 -6.96 -0.81
C ASP A 125 -16.78 -8.44 -0.41
N SER A 126 -17.82 -8.73 0.38
CA SER A 126 -17.97 -9.98 1.07
C SER A 126 -18.21 -11.18 0.17
N SER A 127 -18.51 -10.93 -1.11
CA SER A 127 -18.51 -11.91 -2.19
C SER A 127 -17.13 -12.56 -2.36
N LYS A 128 -16.05 -11.82 -2.08
CA LYS A 128 -14.65 -12.26 -2.21
C LYS A 128 -14.15 -13.04 -1.00
N ILE A 129 -14.92 -13.24 0.07
CA ILE A 129 -14.43 -13.93 1.28
C ILE A 129 -15.21 -15.23 1.49
N PRO A 130 -14.52 -16.37 1.74
CA PRO A 130 -15.22 -17.63 1.94
C PRO A 130 -16.17 -17.50 3.12
N HIS A 131 -17.41 -17.94 2.93
CA HIS A 131 -18.46 -17.80 3.94
C HIS A 131 -18.06 -18.38 5.31
N LYS A 132 -17.28 -19.46 5.37
CA LYS A 132 -16.73 -20.02 6.62
C LYS A 132 -15.82 -19.03 7.35
N MET A 133 -14.93 -18.35 6.62
CA MET A 133 -14.01 -17.38 7.20
C MET A 133 -14.71 -16.07 7.52
N ARG A 134 -15.65 -15.62 6.68
CA ARG A 134 -16.54 -14.50 7.01
C ARG A 134 -17.29 -14.77 8.31
N ARG A 135 -17.80 -15.99 8.52
CA ARG A 135 -18.39 -16.40 9.80
C ARG A 135 -17.36 -16.34 10.93
N SER A 136 -16.14 -16.86 10.77
CA SER A 136 -15.10 -16.80 11.80
C SER A 136 -14.68 -15.36 12.15
N LEU A 137 -14.50 -14.50 11.15
CA LEU A 137 -14.14 -13.09 11.33
C LEU A 137 -15.31 -12.29 11.91
N LYS A 138 -16.55 -12.51 11.46
CA LYS A 138 -17.73 -11.90 12.08
C LYS A 138 -17.91 -12.36 13.53
N LYS A 139 -17.64 -13.63 13.82
CA LYS A 139 -17.64 -14.17 15.19
C LYS A 139 -16.53 -13.57 16.05
N ALA A 140 -15.35 -13.29 15.47
CA ALA A 140 -14.29 -12.56 16.15
C ALA A 140 -14.67 -11.10 16.40
N ARG A 141 -15.30 -10.43 15.42
CA ARG A 141 -15.78 -9.04 15.48
C ARG A 141 -16.92 -8.83 16.49
N LEU A 142 -17.87 -9.76 16.57
CA LEU A 142 -19.08 -9.57 17.38
C LEU A 142 -18.87 -9.78 18.89
N GLY A 143 -17.70 -10.24 19.35
CA GLY A 143 -17.50 -10.63 20.76
C GLY A 143 -18.45 -11.74 21.27
N GLN A 144 -19.40 -12.17 20.44
CA GLN A 144 -20.41 -13.18 20.71
C GLN A 144 -20.04 -14.46 19.97
N ILE A 145 -19.67 -15.49 20.74
CA ILE A 145 -20.45 -16.74 20.85
C ILE A 145 -20.04 -17.40 22.17
N GLN A 146 -20.94 -17.25 23.14
CA GLN A 146 -21.18 -18.24 24.17
C GLN A 146 -21.69 -19.50 23.44
N LYS A 147 -21.07 -20.66 23.72
CA LYS A 147 -21.55 -22.02 23.41
C LYS A 147 -21.84 -22.29 21.91
N GLU A 148 -20.89 -22.96 21.24
CA GLU A 148 -21.11 -24.29 20.62
C GLU A 148 -20.05 -24.62 19.56
N GLY A 149 -19.47 -25.81 19.69
CA GLY A 149 -19.09 -26.66 18.56
C GLY A 149 -17.69 -26.55 17.95
N PHE A 150 -16.99 -25.41 18.00
CA PHE A 150 -15.60 -25.33 17.52
C PHE A 150 -14.71 -24.63 18.54
N GLY A 151 -13.54 -25.22 18.79
CA GLY A 151 -12.61 -24.84 19.86
C GLY A 151 -12.29 -23.36 19.98
N GLY A 152 -13.09 -22.67 20.80
CA GLY A 152 -12.63 -21.87 21.93
C GLY A 152 -11.88 -20.57 21.66
N PHE A 153 -12.48 -19.62 20.96
CA PHE A 153 -12.13 -18.19 21.08
C PHE A 153 -13.25 -17.47 21.86
N ARG A 154 -12.92 -16.79 22.96
CA ARG A 154 -13.81 -15.79 23.61
C ARG A 154 -13.15 -14.43 23.45
N PHE A 155 -13.73 -13.58 22.61
CA PHE A 155 -13.32 -12.19 22.49
C PHE A 155 -14.01 -11.35 23.57
N TRP A 156 -13.26 -10.46 24.22
CA TRP A 156 -13.76 -9.52 25.21
C TRP A 156 -13.60 -8.10 24.66
N LYS A 157 -14.53 -7.22 25.00
CA LYS A 157 -14.54 -5.77 24.65
C LYS A 157 -13.16 -5.13 24.87
N HIS A 158 -12.57 -4.55 23.83
CA HIS A 158 -11.36 -3.73 23.89
C HIS A 158 -11.81 -2.28 23.72
N GLU A 159 -11.97 -1.51 24.80
CA GLU A 159 -12.93 -0.40 24.84
C GLU A 159 -12.37 1.00 24.51
N ARG A 160 -11.18 1.16 23.89
CA ARG A 160 -10.70 2.48 23.41
C ARG A 160 -9.88 2.46 22.11
N ILE A 161 -8.69 1.84 22.06
CA ILE A 161 -7.80 1.94 20.88
C ILE A 161 -8.32 1.13 19.68
N SER A 162 -8.95 -0.02 19.93
CA SER A 162 -9.61 -0.80 18.87
C SER A 162 -10.83 -0.07 18.30
N ASP A 163 -11.52 0.72 19.12
CA ASP A 163 -12.73 1.43 18.71
C ASP A 163 -12.40 2.57 17.76
N GLU A 164 -11.29 3.28 17.94
CA GLU A 164 -10.87 4.35 17.02
C GLU A 164 -10.45 3.81 15.65
N ALA A 165 -9.62 2.77 15.60
CA ALA A 165 -9.22 2.15 14.33
C ALA A 165 -10.43 1.58 13.59
N GLU A 166 -11.33 0.89 14.30
CA GLU A 166 -12.56 0.35 13.71
C GLU A 166 -13.51 1.48 13.27
N ALA A 167 -13.69 2.52 14.08
CA ALA A 167 -14.50 3.68 13.72
C ALA A 167 -13.94 4.39 12.48
N ARG A 168 -12.62 4.55 12.37
CA ARG A 168 -11.96 5.14 11.21
C ARG A 168 -12.18 4.29 9.95
N HIS A 169 -11.99 2.98 10.05
CA HIS A 169 -12.22 2.08 8.92
C HIS A 169 -13.70 2.05 8.52
N ALA A 170 -14.62 2.04 9.50
CA ALA A 170 -16.06 2.10 9.26
C ALA A 170 -16.47 3.43 8.61
N GLN A 171 -15.94 4.55 9.08
CA GLN A 171 -16.13 5.89 8.49
C GLN A 171 -15.61 5.93 7.05
N ARG A 172 -14.43 5.36 6.80
CA ARG A 172 -13.88 5.24 5.46
C ARG A 172 -14.80 4.45 4.52
N MET A 173 -15.31 3.30 4.97
CA MET A 173 -16.25 2.52 4.16
C MET A 173 -17.59 3.23 3.98
N ASP A 174 -18.01 4.03 4.96
CA ASP A 174 -19.22 4.84 4.89
C ASP A 174 -19.11 5.95 3.84
N VAL A 175 -17.96 6.62 3.71
CA VAL A 175 -17.77 7.64 2.65
C VAL A 175 -17.87 7.06 1.25
N TYR A 176 -17.40 5.83 1.00
CA TYR A 176 -17.61 5.16 -0.29
C TYR A 176 -19.06 4.70 -0.48
N LYS A 177 -19.69 4.13 0.56
CA LYS A 177 -21.10 3.69 0.48
C LYS A 177 -22.06 4.85 0.21
N ARG A 178 -21.80 6.01 0.80
CA ARG A 178 -22.56 7.25 0.57
C ARG A 178 -22.17 7.96 -0.72
N LYS A 179 -21.25 7.39 -1.52
CA LYS A 179 -20.70 8.00 -2.74
C LYS A 179 -20.12 9.40 -2.49
N ILE A 180 -19.58 9.63 -1.29
CA ILE A 180 -18.80 10.83 -0.98
C ILE A 180 -17.44 10.72 -1.69
N LEU A 181 -16.86 9.52 -1.72
CA LEU A 181 -15.71 9.17 -2.54
C LEU A 181 -16.08 8.09 -3.56
N TRP A 182 -15.41 8.08 -4.71
CA TRP A 182 -15.40 6.94 -5.65
C TRP A 182 -14.01 6.30 -5.65
N CYS A 183 -13.93 4.98 -5.46
CA CYS A 183 -12.64 4.28 -5.48
C CYS A 183 -12.02 4.40 -6.89
N CYS A 184 -10.93 5.15 -7.02
CA CYS A 184 -10.24 5.34 -8.29
C CYS A 184 -9.14 4.30 -8.51
N ALA A 185 -8.71 3.57 -7.49
CA ALA A 185 -7.78 2.45 -7.70
C ALA A 185 -8.40 1.40 -8.62
N LYS A 186 -7.85 1.27 -9.83
CA LYS A 186 -8.31 0.35 -10.86
C LYS A 186 -7.45 -0.93 -10.84
N PRO A 187 -8.05 -2.13 -10.89
CA PRO A 187 -7.28 -3.34 -11.17
C PRO A 187 -6.69 -3.28 -12.59
N LEU A 188 -5.66 -4.08 -12.89
CA LEU A 188 -5.19 -4.22 -14.26
C LEU A 188 -6.29 -4.78 -15.16
N ASP A 189 -6.35 -4.31 -16.40
CA ASP A 189 -7.29 -4.81 -17.40
C ASP A 189 -6.90 -6.23 -17.82
N TYR A 190 -7.90 -7.07 -18.09
CA TYR A 190 -7.70 -8.42 -18.60
C TYR A 190 -7.69 -8.40 -20.13
N LEU A 191 -6.66 -8.98 -20.75
CA LEU A 191 -6.55 -9.01 -22.21
C LEU A 191 -7.53 -10.00 -22.85
N ASP A 192 -7.68 -11.18 -22.26
CA ASP A 192 -8.64 -12.15 -22.75
C ASP A 192 -10.02 -11.80 -22.18
N ASN A 193 -11.01 -11.62 -23.06
CA ASN A 193 -12.43 -11.56 -22.67
C ASN A 193 -12.92 -12.87 -22.00
N THR A 194 -12.05 -13.87 -21.81
CA THR A 194 -12.34 -15.01 -20.96
C THR A 194 -12.49 -14.49 -19.54
N LYS A 195 -13.75 -14.39 -19.11
CA LYS A 195 -14.03 -14.20 -17.69
C LYS A 195 -13.22 -15.25 -16.91
N PRO A 196 -12.69 -14.89 -15.72
CA PRO A 196 -11.88 -15.77 -14.88
C PRO A 196 -12.68 -16.95 -14.28
N GLU A 197 -13.60 -17.55 -15.03
CA GLU A 197 -14.65 -18.42 -14.51
C GLU A 197 -14.10 -19.77 -14.00
N ASP A 198 -12.89 -20.22 -14.37
CA ASP A 198 -12.41 -21.53 -13.87
C ASP A 198 -10.95 -21.69 -13.43
N GLU A 199 -9.95 -20.95 -13.94
CA GLU A 199 -8.55 -21.35 -13.66
C GLU A 199 -7.55 -20.19 -13.58
N SER A 200 -7.65 -19.36 -12.55
CA SER A 200 -6.47 -18.62 -12.12
C SER A 200 -5.91 -19.23 -10.83
N PRO A 201 -4.66 -19.75 -10.86
CA PRO A 201 -3.92 -20.15 -9.66
C PRO A 201 -3.81 -19.03 -8.61
N LEU A 202 -4.14 -17.79 -9.00
CA LEU A 202 -4.08 -16.55 -8.22
C LEU A 202 -5.47 -15.98 -7.85
N GLN A 203 -6.62 -16.64 -8.10
CA GLN A 203 -7.94 -15.99 -7.93
C GLN A 203 -8.98 -16.74 -7.10
N GLY A 204 -8.61 -17.79 -6.37
CA GLY A 204 -9.38 -18.13 -5.19
C GLY A 204 -9.00 -17.19 -4.05
N PRO A 205 -9.79 -16.16 -3.67
CA PRO A 205 -9.50 -15.40 -2.44
C PRO A 205 -9.52 -16.32 -1.20
N ASN A 206 -10.07 -17.53 -1.35
CA ASN A 206 -10.02 -18.60 -0.36
C ASN A 206 -8.64 -19.28 -0.24
N SER A 207 -7.81 -19.33 -1.29
CA SER A 207 -6.55 -20.09 -1.34
C SER A 207 -5.31 -19.22 -1.12
N ILE A 208 -5.33 -17.96 -1.54
CA ILE A 208 -4.11 -17.14 -1.69
C ILE A 208 -3.47 -16.77 -0.35
N TRP A 209 -4.28 -16.39 0.65
CA TRP A 209 -3.75 -15.94 1.95
C TRP A 209 -4.00 -16.96 3.08
N ASN A 210 -5.07 -17.77 3.03
CA ASN A 210 -5.33 -18.82 4.03
C ASN A 210 -4.26 -19.91 4.08
N SER A 211 -3.62 -20.21 2.95
CA SER A 211 -2.59 -21.24 2.86
C SER A 211 -1.28 -20.83 3.53
N ASN A 212 -1.04 -19.51 3.69
CA ASN A 212 0.23 -18.96 4.15
C ASN A 212 0.07 -18.31 5.53
N MET A 213 -0.43 -19.08 6.50
CA MET A 213 -0.49 -18.67 7.90
C MET A 213 0.76 -19.17 8.63
N GLN A 214 1.48 -18.29 9.30
CA GLN A 214 2.68 -18.62 10.06
C GLN A 214 2.47 -18.51 11.57
N ARG A 215 3.28 -19.22 12.36
CA ARG A 215 3.25 -19.11 13.83
C ARG A 215 4.21 -18.01 14.28
N LEU A 216 3.75 -17.16 15.19
CA LEU A 216 4.62 -16.17 15.84
C LEU A 216 5.68 -16.84 16.71
N ARG A 217 6.84 -16.20 16.81
CA ARG A 217 7.93 -16.62 17.68
C ARG A 217 8.14 -15.60 18.79
N LEU A 218 8.66 -16.06 19.92
CA LEU A 218 9.10 -15.20 21.01
C LEU A 218 10.62 -15.29 21.07
N ARG A 219 11.30 -14.16 20.92
CA ARG A 219 12.76 -14.05 21.06
C ARG A 219 13.07 -12.87 21.97
N ASP A 220 13.85 -13.12 23.03
CA ASP A 220 14.23 -12.10 24.02
C ASP A 220 13.02 -11.32 24.59
N GLY A 221 11.91 -12.04 24.82
CA GLY A 221 10.65 -11.45 25.31
C GLY A 221 9.88 -10.59 24.29
N LYS A 222 10.40 -10.43 23.07
CA LYS A 222 9.75 -9.73 21.95
C LYS A 222 9.08 -10.73 21.01
N ILE A 223 7.90 -10.39 20.53
CA ILE A 223 7.16 -11.21 19.58
C ILE A 223 7.67 -10.86 18.18
N THR A 224 8.23 -11.83 17.49
CA THR A 224 8.79 -11.65 16.14
C THR A 224 8.03 -12.50 15.12
N MET A 225 8.07 -12.02 13.89
CA MET A 225 7.58 -12.73 12.72
C MET A 225 8.78 -13.23 11.92
N ASN A 226 8.72 -14.48 11.48
CA ASN A 226 9.70 -15.02 10.55
C ASN A 226 9.36 -14.55 9.15
N VAL A 227 10.35 -14.04 8.46
CA VAL A 227 10.19 -13.51 7.12
C VAL A 227 11.34 -14.00 6.27
N SER A 228 11.01 -14.65 5.17
CA SER A 228 12.00 -15.06 4.18
C SER A 228 12.59 -13.85 3.46
N LYS A 229 13.75 -14.03 2.82
CA LYS A 229 14.40 -12.98 2.02
C LYS A 229 13.48 -12.37 0.96
N SER A 230 12.71 -13.21 0.25
CA SER A 230 11.79 -12.75 -0.79
C SER A 230 10.57 -12.02 -0.22
N GLU A 231 10.08 -12.41 0.95
CA GLU A 231 9.02 -11.67 1.63
C GLU A 231 9.49 -10.28 2.10
N LEU A 232 10.69 -10.22 2.67
CA LEU A 232 11.30 -8.97 3.11
C LEU A 232 11.51 -8.03 1.92
N ALA A 233 12.13 -8.53 0.84
CA ALA A 233 12.33 -7.74 -0.38
C ALA A 233 11.00 -7.26 -0.96
N GLY A 234 10.00 -8.14 -1.07
CA GLY A 234 8.67 -7.78 -1.55
C GLY A 234 8.00 -6.72 -0.68
N PHE A 235 8.14 -6.80 0.64
CA PHE A 235 7.62 -5.80 1.56
C PHE A 235 8.32 -4.45 1.38
N CYS A 236 9.65 -4.45 1.36
CA CYS A 236 10.45 -3.24 1.17
C CYS A 236 10.10 -2.53 -0.14
N LEU A 237 10.01 -3.26 -1.26
CA LEU A 237 9.62 -2.72 -2.56
C LEU A 237 8.21 -2.11 -2.53
N SER A 238 7.27 -2.72 -1.81
CA SER A 238 5.87 -2.25 -1.76
C SER A 238 5.71 -0.91 -1.04
N PHE A 239 6.61 -0.63 -0.10
CA PHE A 239 6.55 0.56 0.75
C PHE A 239 7.72 1.51 0.55
N GLY A 240 8.57 1.27 -0.46
CA GLY A 240 9.76 2.09 -0.69
C GLY A 240 10.69 2.14 0.53
N ILE A 241 10.82 1.02 1.25
CA ILE A 241 11.73 0.92 2.41
C ILE A 241 13.11 0.52 1.88
N ILE A 242 14.12 1.32 2.20
CA ILE A 242 15.51 1.01 1.92
C ILE A 242 16.13 0.43 3.20
N PRO A 243 16.33 -0.89 3.31
CA PRO A 243 16.94 -1.48 4.49
C PRO A 243 18.44 -1.13 4.54
N ARG A 244 18.89 -0.61 5.68
CA ARG A 244 20.29 -0.31 5.99
C ARG A 244 20.81 -1.27 7.03
N TRP A 245 21.96 -1.87 6.75
CA TRP A 245 22.65 -2.76 7.67
C TRP A 245 23.44 -1.97 8.71
N GLU A 246 23.36 -2.39 9.97
CA GLU A 246 24.14 -1.77 11.05
C GLU A 246 25.59 -2.26 10.99
N PHE A 247 26.53 -1.36 10.68
CA PHE A 247 27.97 -1.65 10.72
C PHE A 247 28.40 -2.10 12.12
N GLY A 248 29.03 -3.27 12.21
CA GLY A 248 29.44 -3.89 13.49
C GLY A 248 28.28 -4.51 14.30
N GLY A 249 27.04 -4.38 13.82
CA GLY A 249 25.85 -4.99 14.40
C GLY A 249 25.73 -6.47 14.04
N LYS A 250 25.08 -7.25 14.91
CA LYS A 250 24.91 -8.71 14.81
C LYS A 250 23.95 -9.13 13.67
N ASN A 251 24.25 -8.78 12.42
CA ASN A 251 23.34 -8.93 11.26
C ASN A 251 22.01 -8.20 11.48
N ALA A 252 22.04 -7.01 12.08
CA ALA A 252 20.87 -6.17 12.29
C ALA A 252 20.72 -5.17 11.14
N PHE A 253 19.47 -4.80 10.85
CA PHE A 253 19.16 -3.79 9.85
C PHE A 253 17.95 -2.96 10.27
N HIS A 254 17.86 -1.75 9.74
CA HIS A 254 16.71 -0.87 9.91
C HIS A 254 16.42 -0.10 8.63
N GLY A 255 15.20 0.40 8.45
CA GLY A 255 14.82 1.23 7.32
C GLY A 255 13.49 1.90 7.56
N SER A 256 13.19 2.96 6.81
CA SER A 256 11.87 3.59 6.82
C SER A 256 11.36 3.79 5.40
N GLY A 257 10.05 3.89 5.23
CA GLY A 257 9.44 4.05 3.92
C GLY A 257 8.12 4.82 3.97
N ALA A 258 7.26 4.55 3.00
CA ALA A 258 5.95 5.14 2.86
C ALA A 258 5.11 5.00 4.15
N PHE A 259 4.31 6.03 4.44
CA PHE A 259 3.41 6.07 5.60
C PHE A 259 4.10 5.85 6.95
N GLU A 260 5.40 6.19 7.01
CA GLU A 260 6.22 6.13 8.23
C GLU A 260 6.28 4.72 8.81
N ILE A 261 6.16 3.69 7.97
CA ILE A 261 6.55 2.36 8.39
C ILE A 261 8.06 2.37 8.54
N SER A 262 8.52 2.12 9.76
CA SER A 262 9.87 1.72 10.05
C SER A 262 9.95 0.20 10.18
N LEU A 263 11.01 -0.35 9.63
CA LEU A 263 11.32 -1.75 9.70
C LEU A 263 12.64 -1.89 10.44
N GLU A 264 12.66 -2.69 11.48
CA GLU A 264 13.87 -3.12 12.19
C GLU A 264 13.91 -4.65 12.13
N GLY A 265 15.08 -5.23 11.93
CA GLY A 265 15.18 -6.68 11.87
C GLY A 265 16.57 -7.20 12.12
N ARG A 266 16.65 -8.52 12.22
CA ARG A 266 17.92 -9.24 12.37
C ARG A 266 17.89 -10.53 11.56
N TYR A 267 18.98 -10.84 10.87
CA TYR A 267 19.16 -12.10 10.17
C TYR A 267 19.71 -13.16 11.13
N ASP A 268 19.03 -14.32 11.20
CA ASP A 268 19.41 -15.41 12.09
C ASP A 268 20.19 -16.55 11.40
N GLY A 269 20.51 -16.37 10.12
CA GLY A 269 21.20 -17.36 9.29
C GLY A 269 20.27 -18.17 8.38
N GLN A 270 18.96 -18.19 8.64
CA GLN A 270 17.97 -18.81 7.75
C GLN A 270 16.84 -17.83 7.38
N ASP A 271 16.30 -17.14 8.38
CA ASP A 271 15.19 -16.21 8.23
C ASP A 271 15.55 -14.83 8.79
N PHE A 272 14.76 -13.85 8.41
CA PHE A 272 14.75 -12.53 9.04
C PHE A 272 13.72 -12.51 10.15
N LEU A 273 14.13 -12.02 11.32
CA LEU A 273 13.22 -11.70 12.40
C LEU A 273 12.86 -10.23 12.31
N LEU A 274 11.64 -9.95 11.87
CA LEU A 274 11.18 -8.59 11.65
C LEU A 274 10.41 -8.02 12.83
N SER A 275 10.63 -6.73 13.01
CA SER A 275 9.92 -5.85 13.91
C SER A 275 9.50 -4.60 13.12
N MET A 276 8.21 -4.48 12.79
CA MET A 276 7.67 -3.34 12.03
C MET A 276 7.04 -2.32 12.97
N LYS A 277 7.45 -1.07 12.95
CA LYS A 277 6.78 -0.02 13.72
C LYS A 277 6.23 1.01 12.75
N LYS A 278 5.17 1.70 13.16
CA LYS A 278 4.82 2.96 12.54
C LYS A 278 5.45 4.03 13.41
N SER A 279 6.47 4.72 12.90
CA SER A 279 7.14 5.78 13.64
C SER A 279 6.25 7.00 13.71
N ILE A 280 6.30 7.72 14.83
CA ILE A 280 5.76 9.07 14.89
C ILE A 280 6.60 9.94 13.94
N PRO A 281 5.99 10.81 13.13
CA PRO A 281 6.73 11.75 12.30
C PRO A 281 7.76 12.50 13.14
N SER A 282 9.05 12.42 12.80
CA SER A 282 10.07 13.23 13.45
C SER A 282 10.04 14.63 12.83
N GLY A 283 9.27 15.56 13.42
CA GLY A 283 9.27 16.97 13.00
C GLY A 283 7.96 17.71 13.27
N TRP A 284 7.89 18.97 12.81
CA TRP A 284 6.75 19.90 12.90
C TRP A 284 5.48 19.46 12.16
N HIS A 285 5.42 18.22 11.70
CA HIS A 285 4.23 17.64 11.12
C HIS A 285 3.52 16.87 12.24
N GLU A 286 2.52 17.50 12.84
CA GLU A 286 1.46 16.80 13.61
C GLU A 286 1.10 15.49 12.90
N PRO A 287 0.74 14.43 13.66
CA PRO A 287 0.41 13.12 13.09
C PRO A 287 -0.50 13.32 11.89
N ARG A 288 0.06 13.14 10.68
CA ARG A 288 -0.67 13.43 9.45
C ARG A 288 -1.86 12.52 9.46
N ASP A 289 -3.02 13.10 9.70
CA ASP A 289 -4.23 12.33 9.65
C ASP A 289 -4.35 11.74 8.24
N SER A 290 -4.34 10.42 8.20
CA SER A 290 -4.48 9.62 6.98
C SER A 290 -5.62 10.12 6.12
N ALA A 291 -5.33 10.38 4.85
CA ALA A 291 -6.36 10.66 3.88
C ALA A 291 -7.22 9.39 3.65
N MET A 292 -8.49 9.58 3.31
CA MET A 292 -9.47 8.49 3.23
C MET A 292 -9.47 7.75 1.88
N GLY A 293 -8.77 8.29 0.88
CA GLY A 293 -8.77 7.78 -0.48
C GLY A 293 -8.03 6.47 -0.66
N SER A 294 -8.18 5.80 -1.81
CA SER A 294 -7.70 4.43 -2.02
C SER A 294 -6.19 4.24 -1.89
N GLY A 295 -5.36 5.28 -1.97
CA GLY A 295 -3.91 5.14 -2.04
C GLY A 295 -3.45 4.39 -3.30
N TYR A 296 -2.22 3.86 -3.26
CA TYR A 296 -1.59 3.19 -4.40
C TYR A 296 -1.64 1.65 -4.30
N SER A 297 -1.51 0.99 -5.44
CA SER A 297 -1.51 -0.46 -5.60
C SER A 297 -0.15 -1.06 -5.21
N VAL A 298 -0.18 -2.12 -4.41
CA VAL A 298 1.02 -2.89 -4.03
C VAL A 298 1.71 -3.48 -5.25
N LEU A 299 0.94 -3.86 -6.28
CA LEU A 299 1.46 -4.36 -7.54
C LEU A 299 2.26 -3.27 -8.27
N PHE A 300 1.68 -2.09 -8.45
CA PHE A 300 2.36 -0.95 -9.08
C PHE A 300 3.64 -0.59 -8.33
N ALA A 301 3.60 -0.54 -6.99
CA ALA A 301 4.78 -0.21 -6.19
C ALA A 301 5.95 -1.15 -6.46
N LYS A 302 5.71 -2.48 -6.44
CA LYS A 302 6.76 -3.45 -6.73
C LYS A 302 7.34 -3.32 -8.13
N PHE A 303 6.48 -3.16 -9.13
CA PHE A 303 6.91 -3.13 -10.51
C PHE A 303 7.64 -1.84 -10.85
N MET A 304 7.10 -0.69 -10.46
CA MET A 304 7.66 0.62 -10.82
C MET A 304 8.99 0.92 -10.11
N VAL A 305 9.17 0.44 -8.87
CA VAL A 305 10.50 0.49 -8.21
C VAL A 305 11.55 -0.27 -9.04
N CYS A 306 11.14 -1.36 -9.68
CA CYS A 306 11.97 -2.14 -10.58
C CYS A 306 12.03 -1.57 -12.02
N GLY A 307 11.46 -0.40 -12.28
CA GLY A 307 11.45 0.22 -13.62
C GLY A 307 10.50 -0.45 -14.61
N LEU A 308 9.49 -1.16 -14.11
CA LEU A 308 8.48 -1.83 -14.92
C LEU A 308 7.12 -1.12 -14.71
N LEU A 309 6.43 -0.80 -15.80
CA LEU A 309 5.08 -0.24 -15.75
C LEU A 309 4.06 -1.34 -16.08
N PRO A 310 3.32 -1.87 -15.09
CA PRO A 310 2.31 -2.89 -15.35
C PRO A 310 1.09 -2.27 -16.05
N PHE A 311 0.54 -2.95 -17.06
CA PHE A 311 -0.58 -2.42 -17.84
C PHE A 311 -1.73 -3.42 -18.06
N ALA A 312 -1.46 -4.73 -18.01
CA ALA A 312 -2.49 -5.74 -18.24
C ALA A 312 -2.24 -7.05 -17.48
N GLN A 313 -3.26 -7.90 -17.41
CA GLN A 313 -3.18 -9.25 -16.87
C GLN A 313 -3.73 -10.28 -17.87
N VAL A 314 -3.06 -11.44 -18.02
CA VAL A 314 -3.47 -12.54 -18.92
C VAL A 314 -3.25 -13.87 -18.24
N LYS A 315 -4.30 -14.68 -18.00
CA LYS A 315 -4.16 -16.06 -17.47
C LYS A 315 -3.20 -16.18 -16.27
N GLY A 316 -3.22 -15.22 -15.35
CA GLY A 316 -2.33 -15.16 -14.19
C GLY A 316 -0.94 -14.55 -14.42
N TYR A 317 -0.60 -14.18 -15.66
CA TYR A 317 0.57 -13.38 -16.02
C TYR A 317 0.28 -11.89 -15.86
N ILE A 318 1.25 -11.14 -15.35
CA ILE A 318 1.23 -9.68 -15.37
C ILE A 318 2.07 -9.22 -16.54
N ASN A 319 1.46 -8.45 -17.44
CA ASN A 319 2.15 -7.81 -18.54
C ASN A 319 2.64 -6.43 -18.09
N ALA A 320 3.94 -6.20 -18.25
CA ALA A 320 4.57 -4.94 -17.89
C ALA A 320 5.57 -4.49 -18.95
N ILE A 321 5.72 -3.18 -19.09
CA ILE A 321 6.68 -2.54 -19.99
C ILE A 321 7.94 -2.24 -19.19
N GLU A 322 9.10 -2.74 -19.63
CA GLU A 322 10.37 -2.33 -19.05
C GLU A 322 10.78 -0.96 -19.58
N VAL A 323 11.02 -0.01 -18.67
CA VAL A 323 11.43 1.34 -19.02
C VAL A 323 12.87 1.58 -18.60
N ASN A 324 13.79 1.18 -19.50
CA ASN A 324 15.20 1.51 -19.47
C ASN A 324 15.48 2.77 -20.35
N ARG A 325 16.77 3.09 -20.59
CA ARG A 325 17.15 4.23 -21.42
C ARG A 325 16.76 4.06 -22.89
N ASP A 326 16.91 2.85 -23.42
CA ASP A 326 16.53 2.55 -24.81
C ASP A 326 15.01 2.65 -25.01
N MET A 327 14.22 2.18 -24.04
CA MET A 327 12.77 2.37 -23.99
C MET A 327 12.38 3.84 -23.93
N LEU A 328 13.04 4.64 -23.10
CA LEU A 328 12.79 6.07 -23.04
C LEU A 328 13.02 6.74 -24.42
N ASP A 329 14.10 6.39 -25.12
CA ASP A 329 14.38 6.95 -26.44
C ASP A 329 13.39 6.45 -27.51
N ALA A 330 12.92 5.21 -27.39
CA ALA A 330 11.86 4.67 -28.24
C ALA A 330 10.53 5.38 -28.04
N ILE A 331 10.14 5.63 -26.79
CA ILE A 331 8.93 6.39 -26.44
C ILE A 331 9.02 7.80 -27.00
N ARG A 332 10.18 8.47 -26.88
CA ARG A 332 10.43 9.81 -27.43
C ARG A 332 10.38 9.87 -28.95
N THR A 333 10.77 8.79 -29.59
CA THR A 333 10.70 8.67 -31.06
C THR A 333 9.36 8.14 -31.54
N GLY A 334 8.46 7.73 -30.63
CA GLY A 334 7.16 7.13 -30.94
C GLY A 334 7.27 5.80 -31.66
N ASN A 335 8.18 4.95 -31.23
CA ASN A 335 8.22 3.55 -31.65
C ASN A 335 7.17 2.75 -30.87
N ASP A 336 6.68 1.68 -31.49
CA ASP A 336 5.81 0.72 -30.82
C ASP A 336 6.58 -0.09 -29.75
N VAL A 337 5.85 -0.70 -28.84
CA VAL A 337 6.37 -1.55 -27.76
C VAL A 337 5.91 -2.97 -28.06
N ALA A 338 6.82 -3.93 -28.14
CA ALA A 338 6.44 -5.30 -28.52
C ALA A 338 6.76 -6.30 -27.40
N ASP A 339 6.01 -7.39 -27.36
CA ASP A 339 6.35 -8.54 -26.52
C ASP A 339 7.68 -9.13 -26.98
N SER A 340 8.52 -9.51 -26.01
CA SER A 340 9.77 -10.21 -26.27
C SER A 340 9.61 -11.68 -25.89
N PRO A 341 9.16 -12.55 -26.82
CA PRO A 341 8.92 -13.97 -26.54
C PRO A 341 10.20 -14.73 -26.13
N VAL A 342 11.35 -14.11 -26.35
CA VAL A 342 12.68 -14.67 -26.11
C VAL A 342 13.59 -13.57 -25.57
N LEU A 343 13.42 -13.21 -24.30
CA LEU A 343 14.55 -12.64 -23.55
C LEU A 343 15.41 -13.81 -23.07
N PRO A 344 16.54 -14.15 -23.74
CA PRO A 344 17.44 -15.19 -23.23
C PRO A 344 17.98 -14.83 -21.85
N VAL A 345 17.96 -13.55 -21.50
CA VAL A 345 18.34 -13.03 -20.20
C VAL A 345 17.28 -12.04 -19.74
N LEU A 346 16.54 -12.41 -18.70
CA LEU A 346 15.67 -11.47 -18.01
C LEU A 346 16.49 -10.29 -17.47
N PRO A 347 15.97 -9.06 -17.57
CA PRO A 347 16.51 -7.92 -16.87
C PRO A 347 16.67 -8.20 -15.38
N ALA A 348 17.62 -7.52 -14.75
CA ALA A 348 17.88 -7.67 -13.33
C ALA A 348 16.63 -7.40 -12.46
N SER A 349 15.90 -6.34 -12.81
CA SER A 349 14.59 -5.95 -12.26
C SER A 349 13.59 -7.11 -12.30
N ALA A 350 13.45 -7.72 -13.48
CA ALA A 350 12.58 -8.86 -13.71
C ALA A 350 12.99 -10.11 -12.90
N LYS A 351 14.29 -10.38 -12.80
CA LYS A 351 14.82 -11.50 -11.99
C LYS A 351 14.47 -11.32 -10.52
N ILE A 352 14.61 -10.10 -9.99
CA ILE A 352 14.22 -9.78 -8.61
C ILE A 352 12.74 -10.05 -8.43
N LEU A 353 11.86 -9.53 -9.30
CA LEU A 353 10.41 -9.75 -9.16
C LEU A 353 10.02 -11.23 -9.30
N ARG A 354 10.61 -11.97 -10.23
CA ARG A 354 10.37 -13.43 -10.37
C ARG A 354 10.87 -14.23 -9.17
N SER A 355 11.91 -13.75 -8.48
CA SER A 355 12.39 -14.36 -7.23
C SER A 355 11.43 -14.13 -6.06
N LEU A 356 10.57 -13.11 -6.13
CA LEU A 356 9.47 -12.95 -5.19
C LEU A 356 8.47 -14.07 -5.44
N GLN A 357 8.13 -14.85 -4.40
CA GLN A 357 7.27 -16.05 -4.49
C GLN A 357 5.86 -15.81 -5.10
N ASN A 358 5.52 -14.56 -5.40
CA ASN A 358 4.22 -14.13 -5.89
C ASN A 358 4.16 -13.93 -7.41
N HIS A 359 5.29 -13.67 -8.08
CA HIS A 359 5.29 -13.25 -9.49
C HIS A 359 6.01 -14.26 -10.39
N LYS A 360 5.63 -15.53 -10.30
CA LYS A 360 6.20 -16.57 -11.18
C LYS A 360 5.92 -16.33 -12.67
N HIS A 361 4.93 -15.49 -12.97
CA HIS A 361 4.38 -15.27 -14.30
C HIS A 361 4.39 -13.77 -14.61
N ILE A 362 5.54 -13.24 -15.06
CA ILE A 362 5.67 -11.86 -15.56
C ILE A 362 6.04 -11.94 -17.03
N ASN A 363 5.25 -11.28 -17.87
CA ASN A 363 5.57 -11.03 -19.26
C ASN A 363 6.10 -9.60 -19.44
N ILE A 364 7.21 -9.44 -20.15
CA ILE A 364 7.94 -8.18 -20.24
C ILE A 364 8.00 -7.72 -21.68
N PHE A 365 7.50 -6.52 -21.91
CA PHE A 365 7.49 -5.84 -23.19
C PHE A 365 8.68 -4.87 -23.26
N ASP A 366 9.36 -4.86 -24.39
CA ASP A 366 10.60 -4.11 -24.63
C ASP A 366 10.68 -3.59 -26.10
N VAL A 367 11.61 -2.67 -26.36
CA VAL A 367 11.83 -2.04 -27.68
C VAL A 367 12.65 -2.91 -28.62
N SER A 368 13.44 -3.86 -28.12
CA SER A 368 14.46 -4.58 -28.91
C SER A 368 13.96 -5.21 -30.23
N ARG A 369 12.64 -5.31 -30.43
CA ARG A 369 11.99 -5.82 -31.64
C ARG A 369 11.05 -4.85 -32.34
N ALA A 370 10.81 -3.67 -31.79
CA ALA A 370 9.83 -2.71 -32.33
C ALA A 370 10.11 -2.37 -33.79
N LYS A 371 9.09 -2.50 -34.65
CA LYS A 371 9.17 -2.01 -36.02
C LYS A 371 9.25 -0.47 -36.00
N PRO A 372 10.08 0.15 -36.84
CA PRO A 372 10.10 1.59 -36.95
C PRO A 372 8.84 2.08 -37.65
N GLY A 373 7.93 2.68 -36.89
CA GLY A 373 6.77 3.42 -37.42
C GLY A 373 5.45 3.00 -36.76
N PRO A 374 4.49 3.94 -36.63
CA PRO A 374 3.19 3.67 -36.03
C PRO A 374 2.33 2.79 -36.96
N LEU A 375 1.79 1.69 -36.44
CA LEU A 375 0.95 0.78 -37.24
C LEU A 375 -0.41 1.38 -37.65
N GLU A 376 -0.96 2.34 -36.91
CA GLU A 376 -2.33 2.84 -37.14
C GLU A 376 -2.51 4.34 -36.80
N GLY A 377 -1.45 5.14 -37.00
CA GLY A 377 -1.53 6.60 -36.79
C GLY A 377 -1.34 7.09 -35.35
N HIS A 378 -1.17 6.18 -34.38
CA HIS A 378 -0.80 6.51 -33.00
C HIS A 378 0.61 6.00 -32.66
N CYS A 379 1.36 6.77 -31.88
CA CYS A 379 2.69 6.39 -31.43
C CYS A 379 2.63 5.53 -30.15
N GLY A 380 3.55 4.57 -30.04
CA GLY A 380 3.67 3.76 -28.82
C GLY A 380 2.58 2.70 -28.66
N THR A 381 2.18 2.06 -29.76
CA THR A 381 1.24 0.93 -29.72
C THR A 381 1.91 -0.27 -29.04
N ILE A 382 1.18 -1.00 -28.21
CA ILE A 382 1.68 -2.23 -27.55
C ILE A 382 1.24 -3.44 -28.36
N LEU A 383 2.21 -4.19 -28.87
CA LEU A 383 2.04 -5.31 -29.78
C LEU A 383 2.44 -6.62 -29.09
N ASN A 384 1.82 -7.72 -29.50
CA ASN A 384 2.23 -9.06 -29.08
C ASN A 384 3.56 -9.49 -29.76
N ASP A 385 3.93 -10.75 -29.58
CA ASP A 385 5.16 -11.34 -30.10
C ASP A 385 5.14 -11.56 -31.63
N THR A 386 3.96 -11.56 -32.23
CA THR A 386 3.75 -11.59 -33.69
C THR A 386 3.65 -10.20 -34.33
N PHE A 387 3.83 -9.12 -33.55
CA PHE A 387 3.66 -7.72 -33.96
C PHE A 387 2.24 -7.35 -34.36
N GLU A 388 1.25 -8.03 -33.77
CA GLU A 388 -0.16 -7.74 -33.91
C GLU A 388 -0.68 -7.02 -32.66
N LEU A 389 -1.81 -6.34 -32.80
CA LEU A 389 -2.49 -5.68 -31.68
C LEU A 389 -2.90 -6.70 -30.63
N LEU A 390 -2.66 -6.37 -29.37
CA LEU A 390 -2.99 -7.22 -28.22
C LEU A 390 -4.50 -7.55 -28.15
N ASP A 391 -5.37 -6.58 -28.40
CA ASP A 391 -6.79 -6.81 -28.70
C ASP A 391 -7.25 -5.83 -29.80
N PRO A 392 -7.48 -6.33 -31.03
CA PRO A 392 -7.91 -5.51 -32.16
C PRO A 392 -9.26 -4.80 -31.97
N LYS A 393 -10.09 -5.21 -30.99
CA LYS A 393 -11.39 -4.57 -30.74
C LYS A 393 -11.27 -3.26 -29.96
N SER A 394 -10.15 -3.07 -29.25
CA SER A 394 -9.92 -1.93 -28.37
C SER A 394 -8.46 -1.45 -28.44
N PRO A 395 -7.94 -1.11 -29.64
CA PRO A 395 -6.53 -0.76 -29.83
C PRO A 395 -6.09 0.42 -28.95
N GLU A 396 -6.99 1.35 -28.65
CA GLU A 396 -6.71 2.54 -27.82
C GLU A 396 -6.32 2.19 -26.37
N ARG A 397 -6.69 1.00 -25.89
CA ARG A 397 -6.37 0.53 -24.54
C ARG A 397 -4.95 0.01 -24.42
N TRP A 398 -4.35 -0.41 -25.52
CA TRP A 398 -3.05 -1.09 -25.54
C TRP A 398 -1.98 -0.18 -26.12
N THR A 399 -1.84 0.99 -25.51
CA THR A 399 -0.86 1.99 -25.90
C THR A 399 -0.02 2.40 -24.69
N TRP A 400 1.19 2.88 -24.93
CA TRP A 400 2.03 3.44 -23.89
C TRP A 400 1.34 4.59 -23.12
N PRO A 401 0.69 5.58 -23.77
CA PRO A 401 -0.11 6.59 -23.07
C PRO A 401 -1.23 6.01 -22.18
N ALA A 402 -1.88 4.92 -22.60
CA ALA A 402 -2.88 4.24 -21.76
C ALA A 402 -2.27 3.57 -20.52
N ALA A 403 -1.09 2.95 -20.66
CA ALA A 403 -0.34 2.44 -19.50
C ALA A 403 0.04 3.57 -18.53
N VAL A 404 0.46 4.73 -19.06
CA VAL A 404 0.76 5.93 -18.26
C VAL A 404 -0.49 6.47 -17.56
N ALA A 405 -1.65 6.47 -18.22
CA ALA A 405 -2.92 6.88 -17.61
C ALA A 405 -3.21 6.09 -16.32
N GLY A 406 -2.87 4.80 -16.29
CA GLY A 406 -3.04 3.92 -15.13
C GLY A 406 -2.35 4.41 -13.85
N ILE A 407 -1.31 5.25 -13.97
CA ILE A 407 -0.60 5.82 -12.82
C ILE A 407 -1.54 6.64 -11.92
N ALA A 408 -2.47 7.41 -12.50
CA ALA A 408 -3.45 8.18 -11.73
C ALA A 408 -4.46 7.29 -10.97
N PHE A 409 -4.60 6.03 -11.35
CA PHE A 409 -5.61 5.09 -10.84
C PHE A 409 -4.98 3.95 -10.02
N GLY A 410 -3.95 4.28 -9.24
CA GLY A 410 -3.31 3.35 -8.32
C GLY A 410 -1.80 3.22 -8.50
N GLY A 411 -1.19 3.90 -9.47
CA GLY A 411 0.27 3.90 -9.68
C GLY A 411 1.01 5.09 -9.06
N LEU A 412 0.39 5.89 -8.19
CA LEU A 412 1.03 7.01 -7.48
C LEU A 412 1.98 6.52 -6.39
N VAL A 413 3.05 5.84 -6.80
CA VAL A 413 4.04 5.22 -5.93
C VAL A 413 5.18 6.20 -5.67
N PRO A 414 5.71 6.29 -4.43
CA PRO A 414 6.72 7.28 -4.07
C PRO A 414 8.11 6.99 -4.64
N VAL A 415 8.40 5.73 -4.96
CA VAL A 415 9.74 5.28 -5.38
C VAL A 415 9.64 4.59 -6.74
N VAL A 416 10.49 5.02 -7.68
CA VAL A 416 10.48 4.59 -9.09
C VAL A 416 11.83 4.89 -9.74
N THR A 417 12.15 4.20 -10.83
CA THR A 417 13.37 4.49 -11.61
C THR A 417 13.27 5.80 -12.39
N ARG A 418 14.40 6.48 -12.55
CA ARG A 418 14.48 7.76 -13.26
C ARG A 418 14.03 7.67 -14.73
N ALA A 419 14.37 6.59 -15.43
CA ALA A 419 13.96 6.40 -16.82
C ALA A 419 12.44 6.33 -16.97
N LEU A 420 11.76 5.66 -16.04
CA LEU A 420 10.29 5.62 -16.01
C LEU A 420 9.69 7.00 -15.72
N VAL A 421 10.25 7.74 -14.76
CA VAL A 421 9.83 9.12 -14.47
C VAL A 421 9.96 10.03 -15.70
N GLU A 422 11.11 10.00 -16.38
CA GLU A 422 11.36 10.80 -17.58
C GLU A 422 10.41 10.42 -18.74
N ALA A 423 10.15 9.13 -18.94
CA ALA A 423 9.25 8.64 -19.99
C ALA A 423 7.80 9.09 -19.74
N VAL A 424 7.33 8.94 -18.50
CA VAL A 424 5.99 9.39 -18.09
C VAL A 424 5.88 10.91 -18.21
N ARG A 425 6.93 11.65 -17.83
CA ARG A 425 6.96 13.11 -17.92
C ARG A 425 6.86 13.58 -19.37
N PHE A 426 7.65 12.99 -20.27
CA PHE A 426 7.58 13.25 -21.71
C PHE A 426 6.16 13.02 -22.23
N THR A 427 5.53 11.93 -21.82
CA THR A 427 4.17 11.55 -22.26
C THR A 427 3.09 12.51 -21.75
N ALA A 428 3.18 12.90 -20.48
CA ALA A 428 2.15 13.73 -19.84
C ALA A 428 2.29 15.23 -20.17
N LEU A 429 3.53 15.71 -20.41
CA LEU A 429 3.82 17.12 -20.69
C LEU A 429 4.08 17.41 -22.16
N GLY A 430 4.58 16.44 -22.91
CA GLY A 430 5.08 16.64 -24.26
C GLY A 430 6.40 17.42 -24.33
N VAL A 431 7.22 17.39 -23.27
CA VAL A 431 8.51 18.10 -23.21
C VAL A 431 9.65 17.17 -22.79
N ASP A 432 10.83 17.37 -23.37
CA ASP A 432 12.01 16.53 -23.16
C ASP A 432 12.82 16.86 -21.89
N SER A 433 12.67 18.08 -21.37
CA SER A 433 13.47 18.58 -20.24
C SER A 433 12.77 18.37 -18.89
N VAL A 434 13.61 18.29 -17.85
CA VAL A 434 13.19 18.57 -16.48
C VAL A 434 12.54 19.96 -16.50
N GLY A 435 11.28 20.04 -16.06
CA GLY A 435 10.52 21.28 -16.22
C GLY A 435 11.09 22.42 -15.41
N ASP A 436 10.62 23.62 -15.73
CA ASP A 436 10.87 24.80 -14.92
C ASP A 436 10.44 24.51 -13.47
N PRO A 437 11.36 24.52 -12.48
CA PRO A 437 11.04 24.29 -11.08
C PRO A 437 9.93 25.20 -10.58
N LYS A 438 9.80 26.42 -11.14
CA LYS A 438 8.72 27.33 -10.79
C LYS A 438 7.36 26.84 -11.30
N ALA A 439 7.30 26.29 -12.52
CA ALA A 439 6.08 25.73 -13.07
C ALA A 439 5.64 24.48 -12.31
N ASP A 440 6.59 23.61 -11.94
CA ASP A 440 6.32 22.43 -11.13
C ASP A 440 5.86 22.83 -9.71
N THR A 441 6.50 23.83 -9.09
CA THR A 441 6.07 24.38 -7.78
C THR A 441 4.67 24.97 -7.87
N PHE A 442 4.40 25.80 -8.89
CA PHE A 442 3.09 26.39 -9.12
C PHE A 442 2.00 25.33 -9.29
N LEU A 443 2.30 24.25 -10.01
CA LEU A 443 1.39 23.11 -10.17
C LEU A 443 1.08 22.43 -8.82
N LEU A 444 2.11 22.17 -8.00
CA LEU A 444 1.91 21.58 -6.67
C LEU A 444 1.04 22.47 -5.80
N GLU A 445 1.30 23.78 -5.78
CA GLU A 445 0.45 24.76 -5.07
C GLU A 445 -1.00 24.73 -5.57
N GLN A 446 -1.21 24.57 -6.88
CA GLN A 446 -2.55 24.51 -7.46
C GLN A 446 -3.30 23.24 -7.04
N LEU A 447 -2.63 22.08 -7.00
CA LEU A 447 -3.23 20.85 -6.49
C LEU A 447 -3.55 20.96 -4.99
N GLU A 448 -2.67 21.57 -4.20
CA GLU A 448 -2.89 21.81 -2.78
C GLU A 448 -4.08 22.75 -2.52
N ARG A 449 -4.23 23.82 -3.30
CA ARG A 449 -5.43 24.68 -3.23
C ARG A 449 -6.70 23.93 -3.63
N THR A 450 -6.59 22.98 -4.56
CA THR A 450 -7.71 22.14 -4.97
C THR A 450 -8.09 21.17 -3.84
N ILE A 451 -7.12 20.58 -3.13
CA ILE A 451 -7.37 19.81 -1.90
C ILE A 451 -8.11 20.65 -0.87
N ASP A 452 -7.65 21.87 -0.61
CA ASP A 452 -8.26 22.77 0.39
C ASP A 452 -9.71 23.10 0.00
N TRP A 453 -9.98 23.35 -1.28
CA TRP A 453 -11.34 23.54 -1.78
C TRP A 453 -12.20 22.28 -1.63
N VAL A 454 -11.71 21.12 -2.08
CA VAL A 454 -12.41 19.83 -1.96
C VAL A 454 -12.76 19.55 -0.49
N HIS A 455 -11.83 19.79 0.42
CA HIS A 455 -12.06 19.63 1.85
C HIS A 455 -13.20 20.51 2.36
N LYS A 456 -13.26 21.79 1.94
CA LYS A 456 -14.35 22.70 2.31
C LYS A 456 -15.74 22.19 1.86
N THR A 457 -15.82 21.43 0.76
CA THR A 457 -17.09 20.83 0.29
C THR A 457 -17.57 19.62 1.11
N ALA A 458 -16.72 19.07 1.98
CA ALA A 458 -16.99 17.85 2.73
C ALA A 458 -16.32 17.87 4.12
N ARG A 459 -16.38 19.01 4.82
CA ARG A 459 -15.68 19.23 6.11
C ARG A 459 -15.99 18.13 7.13
N ASP A 460 -17.26 17.75 7.24
CA ASP A 460 -17.74 16.75 8.21
C ASP A 460 -17.26 15.33 7.90
N SER A 461 -16.75 15.09 6.69
CA SER A 461 -16.26 13.77 6.27
C SER A 461 -14.78 13.54 6.60
N PHE A 462 -14.04 14.57 7.00
CA PHE A 462 -12.61 14.49 7.35
C PHE A 462 -11.77 13.76 6.29
N LEU A 463 -12.05 14.02 5.00
CA LEU A 463 -11.47 13.27 3.88
C LEU A 463 -9.93 13.29 3.86
N PHE A 464 -9.35 14.41 4.29
CA PHE A 464 -7.90 14.65 4.34
C PHE A 464 -7.40 14.75 5.78
N GLY A 465 -8.14 14.16 6.72
CA GLY A 465 -7.86 14.24 8.13
C GLY A 465 -8.64 15.29 8.91
N LYS A 466 -8.44 15.28 10.24
CA LYS A 466 -9.10 16.17 11.21
C LYS A 466 -8.33 17.45 11.46
N GLU A 467 -7.01 17.42 11.37
CA GLU A 467 -6.18 18.57 11.77
C GLU A 467 -5.54 19.28 10.57
N THR A 468 -4.97 18.53 9.62
CA THR A 468 -4.02 19.09 8.65
C THR A 468 -4.61 20.12 7.68
N VAL A 469 -5.79 19.84 7.10
CA VAL A 469 -6.45 20.78 6.18
C VAL A 469 -7.27 21.83 6.95
N PRO A 470 -8.04 21.49 8.00
CA PRO A 470 -8.71 22.48 8.83
C PRO A 470 -7.77 23.56 9.37
N ASN A 471 -6.63 23.17 9.97
CA ASN A 471 -5.64 24.11 10.51
C ASN A 471 -5.04 25.00 9.41
N ARG A 472 -4.77 24.45 8.21
CA ARG A 472 -4.34 25.26 7.05
C ARG A 472 -5.41 26.25 6.60
N THR A 473 -6.66 25.81 6.51
CA THR A 473 -7.76 26.65 6.04
C THR A 473 -8.18 27.72 7.04
N SER A 474 -7.97 27.50 8.34
CA SER A 474 -8.23 28.50 9.39
C SER A 474 -7.08 29.51 9.52
N VAL A 475 -5.83 29.07 9.32
CA VAL A 475 -4.64 29.95 9.38
C VAL A 475 -4.44 30.75 8.09
N ALA A 476 -4.98 30.31 6.95
CA ALA A 476 -4.93 31.06 5.69
C ALA A 476 -5.66 32.42 5.72
N GLU A 477 -6.42 32.72 6.79
CA GLU A 477 -6.94 34.08 7.05
C GLU A 477 -5.86 35.02 7.64
N GLY A 478 -4.66 34.53 7.95
CA GLY A 478 -3.52 35.34 8.38
C GLY A 478 -2.17 34.58 8.42
N VAL A 479 -1.32 34.82 7.41
CA VAL A 479 0.16 34.84 7.49
C VAL A 479 0.98 33.53 7.42
N LEU A 480 0.43 32.31 7.54
CA LEU A 480 1.25 31.08 7.37
C LEU A 480 0.94 30.27 6.10
N HIS A 481 1.77 30.48 5.07
CA HIS A 481 1.80 29.66 3.86
C HIS A 481 2.41 28.29 4.15
N TYR A 482 1.57 27.31 4.53
CA TYR A 482 1.91 25.88 4.51
C TYR A 482 2.20 25.32 3.09
N THR A 483 2.27 26.19 2.08
CA THR A 483 2.69 25.86 0.70
C THR A 483 4.20 25.83 0.53
N THR A 484 5.00 26.18 1.53
CA THR A 484 6.45 25.91 1.48
C THR A 484 6.63 24.40 1.48
N LEU A 485 6.84 23.88 0.28
CA LEU A 485 7.28 22.51 0.04
C LEU A 485 8.44 22.23 1.00
N PRO A 486 8.44 21.08 1.68
CA PRO A 486 9.51 20.76 2.62
C PRO A 486 10.84 20.76 1.89
N ASP A 487 11.88 21.30 2.53
CA ASP A 487 13.23 21.36 1.95
C ASP A 487 13.77 19.95 1.63
N ASN A 488 13.26 18.92 2.33
CA ASN A 488 13.61 17.51 2.12
C ASN A 488 12.35 16.65 1.89
N PHE A 489 12.28 16.02 0.72
CA PHE A 489 11.20 15.08 0.39
C PHE A 489 11.58 13.64 0.76
N THR A 490 11.08 13.17 1.90
CA THR A 490 11.17 11.76 2.29
C THR A 490 10.13 10.91 1.53
N VAL A 491 10.38 9.60 1.43
CA VAL A 491 9.41 8.62 0.88
C VAL A 491 8.04 8.74 1.57
N ALA A 492 8.05 8.85 2.91
CA ALA A 492 6.84 9.04 3.70
C ALA A 492 6.09 10.32 3.34
N THR A 493 6.82 11.42 3.16
CA THR A 493 6.24 12.71 2.79
C THR A 493 5.55 12.66 1.44
N VAL A 494 6.23 12.11 0.43
CA VAL A 494 5.69 11.98 -0.93
C VAL A 494 4.52 11.00 -0.98
N ALA A 495 4.60 9.86 -0.28
CA ALA A 495 3.48 8.92 -0.17
C ALA A 495 2.22 9.57 0.44
N SER A 496 2.40 10.42 1.45
CA SER A 496 1.31 11.18 2.08
C SER A 496 0.72 12.23 1.12
N MET A 497 1.54 12.92 0.32
CA MET A 497 1.03 13.82 -0.74
C MET A 497 0.21 13.06 -1.79
N PHE A 498 0.72 11.90 -2.26
CA PHE A 498 0.02 11.06 -3.22
C PHE A 498 -1.29 10.49 -2.68
N SER A 499 -1.38 10.16 -1.39
CA SER A 499 -2.65 9.76 -0.78
C SER A 499 -3.69 10.89 -0.81
N ARG A 500 -3.27 12.13 -0.56
CA ARG A 500 -4.15 13.31 -0.70
C ARG A 500 -4.56 13.54 -2.16
N TYR A 501 -3.65 13.39 -3.12
CA TYR A 501 -4.01 13.50 -4.55
C TYR A 501 -5.01 12.44 -4.98
N THR A 502 -4.84 11.20 -4.51
CA THR A 502 -5.79 10.12 -4.75
C THR A 502 -7.15 10.51 -4.17
N THR A 503 -7.21 10.88 -2.89
CA THR A 503 -8.45 11.27 -2.21
C THR A 503 -9.15 12.45 -2.89
N MET A 504 -8.38 13.44 -3.36
CA MET A 504 -8.90 14.58 -4.10
C MET A 504 -9.54 14.14 -5.41
N LEU A 505 -8.85 13.32 -6.22
CA LEU A 505 -9.40 12.81 -7.48
C LEU A 505 -10.67 11.99 -7.24
N GLU A 506 -10.67 11.08 -6.26
CA GLU A 506 -11.83 10.28 -5.88
C GLU A 506 -13.06 11.11 -5.51
N ARG A 507 -12.83 12.22 -4.80
CA ARG A 507 -13.90 13.16 -4.43
C ARG A 507 -14.38 13.98 -5.61
N LEU A 508 -13.48 14.45 -6.48
CA LEU A 508 -13.87 15.19 -7.69
C LEU A 508 -14.71 14.31 -8.62
N VAL A 509 -14.31 13.05 -8.81
CA VAL A 509 -15.10 12.08 -9.57
C VAL A 509 -16.46 11.85 -8.92
N ALA A 510 -16.54 11.82 -7.58
CA ALA A 510 -17.81 11.71 -6.87
C ALA A 510 -18.75 12.89 -7.12
N LEU A 511 -18.21 14.11 -7.08
CA LEU A 511 -18.98 15.33 -7.36
C LEU A 511 -19.45 15.37 -8.81
N ALA A 512 -18.56 15.07 -9.77
CA ALA A 512 -18.89 15.01 -11.18
C ALA A 512 -19.91 13.91 -11.51
N ALA A 513 -19.81 12.75 -10.85
CA ALA A 513 -20.76 11.65 -11.00
C ALA A 513 -22.14 11.97 -10.41
N ALA A 514 -22.22 12.83 -9.40
CA ALA A 514 -23.51 13.29 -8.87
C ALA A 514 -24.22 14.24 -9.86
N ASN A 515 -23.45 14.98 -10.66
CA ASN A 515 -23.95 15.93 -11.65
C ASN A 515 -24.17 15.29 -13.04
N SER A 516 -23.72 14.05 -13.25
CA SER A 516 -23.81 13.35 -14.54
C SER A 516 -24.59 12.06 -14.44
N HIS A 517 -25.20 11.62 -15.54
CA HIS A 517 -25.88 10.33 -15.62
C HIS A 517 -24.92 9.17 -15.97
N GLN A 518 -23.61 9.37 -15.83
CA GLN A 518 -22.61 8.39 -16.23
C GLN A 518 -22.56 7.21 -15.25
N GLN A 519 -22.85 6.00 -15.74
CA GLN A 519 -22.88 4.79 -14.91
C GLN A 519 -21.50 4.39 -14.37
N TYR A 520 -20.43 4.66 -15.13
CA TYR A 520 -19.05 4.30 -14.82
C TYR A 520 -18.13 5.53 -14.91
N PRO A 521 -18.19 6.45 -13.93
CA PRO A 521 -17.49 7.72 -14.01
C PRO A 521 -15.96 7.54 -13.99
N VAL A 522 -15.43 6.58 -13.22
CA VAL A 522 -13.99 6.29 -13.17
C VAL A 522 -13.45 5.79 -14.51
N GLU A 523 -14.15 4.85 -15.14
CA GLU A 523 -13.75 4.31 -16.46
C GLU A 523 -13.87 5.37 -17.56
N TYR A 524 -14.85 6.27 -17.48
CA TYR A 524 -14.93 7.43 -18.37
C TYR A 524 -13.68 8.33 -18.22
N VAL A 525 -13.34 8.72 -16.98
CA VAL A 525 -12.18 9.60 -16.73
C VAL A 525 -10.89 8.92 -17.19
N PHE A 526 -10.74 7.62 -16.94
CA PHE A 526 -9.60 6.85 -17.46
C PHE A 526 -9.53 6.87 -18.99
N LYS A 527 -10.64 6.55 -19.68
CA LYS A 527 -10.68 6.51 -21.15
C LYS A 527 -10.37 7.87 -21.79
N GLU A 528 -10.95 8.94 -21.28
CA GLU A 528 -10.67 10.29 -21.77
C GLU A 528 -9.24 10.76 -21.42
N LEU A 529 -8.71 10.34 -20.27
CA LEU A 529 -7.30 10.57 -19.93
C LEU A 529 -6.36 9.87 -20.91
N CYS A 530 -6.64 8.62 -21.29
CA CYS A 530 -5.86 7.91 -22.31
C CYS A 530 -5.81 8.72 -23.61
N LYS A 531 -6.97 9.18 -24.12
CA LYS A 531 -7.04 10.02 -25.33
C LYS A 531 -6.23 11.30 -25.20
N HIS A 532 -6.34 12.00 -24.08
CA HIS A 532 -5.59 13.24 -23.84
C HIS A 532 -4.08 12.99 -23.80
N LEU A 533 -3.64 11.91 -23.15
CA LEU A 533 -2.22 11.56 -23.09
C LEU A 533 -1.69 11.13 -24.46
N THR A 534 -2.47 10.37 -25.25
CA THR A 534 -2.13 10.02 -26.63
C THR A 534 -1.93 11.28 -27.48
N GLN A 535 -2.86 12.23 -27.43
CA GLN A 535 -2.74 13.48 -28.18
C GLN A 535 -1.49 14.29 -27.81
N VAL A 536 -1.15 14.34 -26.52
CA VAL A 536 0.03 15.07 -26.02
C VAL A 536 1.31 14.36 -26.43
N HIS A 537 1.36 13.04 -26.30
CA HIS A 537 2.50 12.22 -26.65
C HIS A 537 2.76 12.23 -28.16
N ASP A 538 1.73 11.97 -28.97
CA ASP A 538 1.80 12.00 -30.43
C ASP A 538 2.30 13.37 -30.91
N LYS A 539 1.73 14.47 -30.38
CA LYS A 539 2.18 15.83 -30.70
C LYS A 539 3.67 16.03 -30.40
N ALA A 540 4.14 15.58 -29.24
CA ALA A 540 5.54 15.72 -28.85
C ALA A 540 6.48 14.88 -29.74
N VAL A 541 6.08 13.65 -30.06
CA VAL A 541 6.81 12.79 -31.00
C VAL A 541 6.91 13.44 -32.36
N TRP A 542 5.81 13.97 -32.92
CA TRP A 542 5.80 14.58 -34.24
C TRP A 542 6.58 15.89 -34.31
N GLN A 543 6.60 16.67 -33.22
CA GLN A 543 7.46 17.85 -33.13
C GLN A 543 8.94 17.45 -33.17
N ARG A 544 9.31 16.34 -32.53
CA ARG A 544 10.68 15.82 -32.52
C ARG A 544 11.05 15.09 -33.82
N ASN A 545 10.10 14.40 -34.43
CA ASN A 545 10.27 13.61 -35.64
C ASN A 545 9.12 13.91 -36.64
N PRO A 546 9.22 15.00 -37.41
CA PRO A 546 8.20 15.40 -38.37
C PRO A 546 7.90 14.34 -39.43
N ALA A 547 8.84 13.43 -39.71
CA ALA A 547 8.66 12.35 -40.68
C ALA A 547 7.60 11.32 -40.25
N LYS A 548 7.26 11.25 -38.95
CA LYS A 548 6.20 10.39 -38.42
C LYS A 548 4.82 11.06 -38.36
N ARG A 549 4.71 12.33 -38.72
CA ARG A 549 3.46 13.10 -38.66
C ARG A 549 2.49 12.59 -39.73
N PRO A 550 1.24 12.21 -39.39
CA PRO A 550 0.21 11.88 -40.37
C PRO A 550 -0.06 13.07 -41.29
N VAL A 551 -0.32 12.80 -42.57
CA VAL A 551 -0.59 13.85 -43.58
C VAL A 551 -1.80 14.69 -43.18
N ASP A 552 -2.83 14.03 -42.62
CA ASP A 552 -4.10 14.67 -42.23
C ASP A 552 -4.11 15.16 -40.78
N TRP A 553 -2.94 15.26 -40.13
CA TRP A 553 -2.90 15.71 -38.74
C TRP A 553 -3.08 17.22 -38.60
N GLU A 554 -4.26 17.61 -38.12
CA GLU A 554 -4.51 18.95 -37.59
C GLU A 554 -3.84 19.09 -36.22
N GLU A 555 -3.04 20.15 -36.06
CA GLU A 555 -2.39 20.42 -34.79
C GLU A 555 -3.47 20.66 -33.71
N PRO A 556 -3.57 19.80 -32.68
CA PRO A 556 -4.49 20.02 -31.58
C PRO A 556 -4.16 21.37 -30.98
N LYS A 557 -5.21 22.13 -30.65
CA LYS A 557 -5.10 23.33 -29.82
C LYS A 557 -4.52 22.91 -28.48
N SER A 558 -3.20 22.85 -28.39
CA SER A 558 -2.52 22.41 -27.18
C SER A 558 -2.66 23.54 -26.18
N SER A 559 -3.58 23.37 -25.24
CA SER A 559 -3.58 24.17 -24.03
C SER A 559 -2.27 23.88 -23.31
N HIS A 560 -1.38 24.88 -23.25
CA HIS A 560 -0.16 24.80 -22.45
C HIS A 560 -0.54 24.40 -21.01
N LEU A 561 0.27 23.56 -20.37
CA LEU A 561 0.02 23.12 -19.00
C LEU A 561 -0.27 24.30 -18.06
N GLY A 562 0.45 25.42 -18.23
CA GLY A 562 0.20 26.65 -17.48
C GLY A 562 -1.22 27.19 -17.68
N THR A 563 -1.73 27.21 -18.91
CA THR A 563 -3.12 27.59 -19.23
C THR A 563 -4.13 26.60 -18.66
N VAL A 564 -3.81 25.30 -18.67
CA VAL A 564 -4.65 24.26 -18.08
C VAL A 564 -4.74 24.42 -16.55
N CYS A 565 -3.60 24.66 -15.88
CA CYS A 565 -3.53 24.93 -14.45
C CYS A 565 -4.21 26.26 -14.08
N GLN A 566 -4.08 27.30 -14.91
CA GLN A 566 -4.78 28.57 -14.71
C GLN A 566 -6.29 28.42 -14.95
N GLY A 567 -6.69 27.57 -15.89
CA GLY A 567 -8.09 27.19 -16.11
C GLY A 567 -8.69 26.68 -14.80
N LEU A 568 -8.03 25.72 -14.15
CA LEU A 568 -8.41 25.17 -12.83
C LEU A 568 -8.58 26.22 -11.72
N MET A 569 -8.04 27.42 -11.91
CA MET A 569 -8.10 28.51 -10.97
C MET A 569 -9.17 29.54 -11.29
N LYS A 570 -9.84 29.48 -12.45
CA LYS A 570 -10.95 30.39 -12.71
C LYS A 570 -12.07 30.10 -11.71
N ASP A 571 -12.43 31.14 -10.96
CA ASP A 571 -13.34 31.08 -9.79
C ASP A 571 -14.68 30.40 -10.09
N GLU A 572 -15.10 30.41 -11.37
CA GLU A 572 -16.29 29.74 -11.88
C GLU A 572 -16.45 28.27 -11.41
N TRP A 573 -15.35 27.55 -11.18
CA TRP A 573 -15.39 26.13 -10.81
C TRP A 573 -15.48 25.96 -9.28
N ARG A 574 -15.00 26.97 -8.56
CA ARG A 574 -14.87 26.96 -7.10
C ARG A 574 -16.10 27.53 -6.41
N ASP A 575 -16.81 28.42 -7.08
CA ASP A 575 -17.95 29.13 -6.51
C ASP A 575 -19.19 28.24 -6.34
N THR A 576 -19.30 27.15 -7.12
CA THR A 576 -20.41 26.21 -6.96
C THR A 576 -19.98 24.76 -7.16
N VAL A 577 -20.27 23.92 -6.17
CA VAL A 577 -20.05 22.45 -6.19
C VAL A 577 -20.73 21.78 -7.40
N GLY A 578 -21.78 22.39 -7.95
CA GLY A 578 -22.50 21.92 -9.14
C GLY A 578 -21.72 22.00 -10.46
N ASN A 579 -20.59 22.70 -10.52
CA ASN A 579 -19.85 22.92 -11.76
C ASN A 579 -18.74 21.89 -12.03
N VAL A 580 -18.53 20.91 -11.13
CA VAL A 580 -17.52 19.86 -11.37
C VAL A 580 -18.04 18.90 -12.42
N THR A 581 -17.30 18.74 -13.52
CA THR A 581 -17.57 17.80 -14.62
C THR A 581 -16.55 16.66 -14.63
N LEU A 582 -16.83 15.61 -15.40
CA LEU A 582 -15.89 14.51 -15.57
C LEU A 582 -14.63 14.96 -16.33
N ASP A 583 -14.74 15.93 -17.24
CA ASP A 583 -13.59 16.46 -17.98
C ASP A 583 -12.63 17.23 -17.06
N HIS A 584 -13.15 17.95 -16.05
CA HIS A 584 -12.29 18.52 -15.00
C HIS A 584 -11.50 17.43 -14.27
N CYS A 585 -12.11 16.27 -14.02
CA CYS A 585 -11.42 15.14 -13.39
C CYS A 585 -10.31 14.57 -14.30
N VAL A 586 -10.52 14.53 -15.62
CA VAL A 586 -9.50 14.13 -16.61
C VAL A 586 -8.30 15.07 -16.54
N THR A 587 -8.56 16.38 -16.51
CA THR A 587 -7.52 17.39 -16.36
C THR A 587 -6.74 17.22 -15.07
N VAL A 588 -7.42 17.06 -13.94
CA VAL A 588 -6.78 16.86 -12.64
C VAL A 588 -5.97 15.56 -12.60
N ALA A 589 -6.48 14.47 -13.18
CA ALA A 589 -5.74 13.21 -13.25
C ALA A 589 -4.43 13.36 -14.04
N ARG A 590 -4.44 14.08 -15.17
CA ARG A 590 -3.21 14.41 -15.90
C ARG A 590 -2.24 15.25 -15.06
N LEU A 591 -2.74 16.27 -14.38
CA LEU A 591 -1.91 17.11 -13.49
C LEU A 591 -1.29 16.31 -12.35
N ILE A 592 -2.02 15.37 -11.77
CA ILE A 592 -1.51 14.44 -10.76
C ILE A 592 -0.36 13.60 -11.34
N ILE A 593 -0.46 13.08 -12.56
CA ILE A 593 0.64 12.34 -13.22
C ILE A 593 1.88 13.25 -13.37
N VAL A 594 1.69 14.49 -13.81
CA VAL A 594 2.80 15.45 -13.92
C VAL A 594 3.44 15.71 -12.56
N SER A 595 2.65 16.03 -11.54
CA SER A 595 3.15 16.23 -10.17
C SER A 595 3.82 14.99 -9.60
N TRP A 596 3.32 13.80 -9.94
CA TRP A 596 3.95 12.54 -9.59
C TRP A 596 5.36 12.44 -10.17
N THR A 597 5.57 12.79 -11.45
CA THR A 597 6.92 12.77 -12.04
C THR A 597 7.88 13.73 -11.35
N HIS A 598 7.38 14.89 -10.91
CA HIS A 598 8.20 15.85 -10.17
C HIS A 598 8.57 15.31 -8.78
N LEU A 599 7.56 14.95 -7.98
CA LEU A 599 7.76 14.49 -6.60
C LEU A 599 8.56 13.19 -6.53
N ALA A 600 8.30 12.23 -7.41
CA ALA A 600 9.05 10.97 -7.46
C ALA A 600 10.52 11.18 -7.86
N ASN A 601 10.84 12.24 -8.61
CA ASN A 601 12.22 12.62 -8.93
C ASN A 601 12.93 13.34 -7.77
N LEU A 602 12.18 13.91 -6.82
CA LEU A 602 12.71 14.56 -5.62
C LEU A 602 12.96 13.60 -4.46
N VAL A 603 12.32 12.42 -4.47
CA VAL A 603 12.62 11.37 -3.49
C VAL A 603 14.03 10.87 -3.78
N SER A 604 14.97 11.29 -2.94
CA SER A 604 16.31 10.70 -2.96
C SER A 604 16.20 9.24 -2.51
N TRP A 605 16.89 8.35 -3.24
CA TRP A 605 17.18 7.04 -2.68
C TRP A 605 18.17 7.31 -1.55
N GLU A 606 17.67 7.29 -0.32
CA GLU A 606 18.40 7.69 0.87
C GLU A 606 19.57 6.68 1.09
N GLY A 607 20.71 7.00 0.48
CA GLY A 607 21.78 6.11 0.04
C GLY A 607 22.72 6.81 -0.97
N ASP A 608 22.27 7.91 -1.57
CA ASP A 608 23.07 8.94 -2.28
C ASP A 608 24.00 9.77 -1.34
N LEU A 609 24.22 9.33 -0.09
CA LEU A 609 25.23 9.95 0.77
C LEU A 609 26.59 9.46 0.29
N GLU A 610 27.36 10.37 -0.30
CA GLU A 610 28.75 10.12 -0.65
C GLU A 610 29.49 9.47 0.54
N PRO A 611 30.43 8.53 0.27
CA PRO A 611 31.36 8.10 1.30
C PRO A 611 32.06 9.34 1.84
N GLU A 612 31.96 9.57 3.14
CA GLU A 612 32.54 10.72 3.85
C GLU A 612 33.97 11.03 3.38
N GLY A 613 34.07 11.98 2.45
CA GLY A 613 35.31 12.45 1.86
C GLY A 613 35.30 13.97 1.92
N LYS A 614 35.90 14.52 2.98
CA LYS A 614 36.13 15.95 3.19
C LYS A 614 36.54 16.64 1.88
N PHE A 615 35.85 17.69 1.43
CA PHE A 615 36.42 19.03 1.20
C PHE A 615 35.41 20.06 0.69
N GLU A 616 35.65 21.31 1.12
CA GLU A 616 35.05 22.55 0.63
C GLU A 616 35.27 22.74 -0.88
N SER A 617 34.22 23.08 -1.63
CA SER A 617 34.15 24.26 -2.53
C SER A 617 33.13 24.06 -3.67
N ARG A 618 32.67 25.21 -4.16
CA ARG A 618 31.46 25.46 -4.95
C ARG A 618 31.58 25.04 -6.42
N SER A 619 30.92 23.94 -6.77
CA SER A 619 30.13 23.75 -8.01
C SER A 619 29.64 22.30 -8.04
N PRO A 620 28.37 22.01 -8.36
CA PRO A 620 27.89 20.63 -8.35
C PRO A 620 28.53 19.82 -9.48
N PRO A 621 29.27 18.72 -9.20
CA PRO A 621 29.73 17.81 -10.23
C PRO A 621 28.56 16.96 -10.77
N PRO A 622 28.68 16.39 -11.97
CA PRO A 622 27.66 15.52 -12.54
C PRO A 622 27.53 14.23 -11.72
N VAL A 623 26.32 14.01 -11.22
CA VAL A 623 25.90 12.89 -10.36
C VAL A 623 26.09 11.55 -11.08
N LYS A 624 26.81 10.61 -10.43
CA LYS A 624 26.93 9.22 -10.88
C LYS A 624 25.92 8.35 -10.12
N PHE A 625 25.01 7.72 -10.87
CA PHE A 625 23.86 6.98 -10.33
C PHE A 625 24.25 5.59 -9.82
N MET A 626 23.60 5.18 -8.73
CA MET A 626 23.65 3.81 -8.24
C MET A 626 22.96 2.87 -9.25
N SER A 627 23.63 1.78 -9.62
CA SER A 627 23.09 0.81 -10.58
C SER A 627 22.22 -0.22 -9.86
N ILE A 628 21.27 -0.85 -10.57
CA ILE A 628 20.54 -2.03 -10.06
C ILE A 628 21.51 -3.13 -9.58
N ASP A 629 22.75 -3.15 -10.06
CA ASP A 629 23.77 -4.08 -9.60
C ASP A 629 24.28 -3.79 -8.18
N GLU A 630 24.13 -2.58 -7.64
CA GLU A 630 24.43 -2.25 -6.24
C GLU A 630 23.28 -2.61 -5.30
N ILE A 631 22.02 -2.45 -5.75
CA ILE A 631 20.86 -3.06 -5.08
C ILE A 631 21.02 -4.58 -5.03
N LYS A 632 21.59 -5.19 -6.09
CA LYS A 632 21.99 -6.60 -6.03
C LYS A 632 23.10 -6.82 -5.01
N TYR A 633 24.11 -5.97 -4.86
CA TYR A 633 25.16 -6.20 -3.86
C TYR A 633 24.59 -6.23 -2.43
N ASP A 634 23.73 -5.28 -2.07
CA ASP A 634 23.13 -5.26 -0.72
C ASP A 634 22.09 -6.36 -0.51
N PHE A 635 21.32 -6.73 -1.54
CA PHE A 635 20.39 -7.87 -1.44
C PHE A 635 21.05 -9.23 -1.74
N ALA A 636 22.25 -9.34 -2.31
CA ALA A 636 22.97 -10.59 -2.58
C ALA A 636 24.06 -10.88 -1.54
N LEU A 637 24.46 -9.89 -0.74
CA LEU A 637 25.16 -10.09 0.54
C LEU A 637 24.21 -10.61 1.65
N CYS A 638 22.89 -10.44 1.45
CA CYS A 638 21.85 -11.23 2.13
C CYS A 638 21.72 -12.62 1.51
#